data_AF-A0A3N5HDN6-F1
#
_entry.id   AF-A0A3N5HDN6-F1
#
_cell.length_a   1.000
_cell.length_b   1.000
_cell.length_c   1.000
_cell.angle_alpha   90.00
_cell.angle_beta   90.00
_cell.angle_gamma   90.00
#
_symmetry.space_group_name_H-M   'P 1'
#
loop_
_entity.id
_entity.type
_entity.pdbx_description
1 polymer ?
#
loop_
_entity_poly.entity_id
_entity_poly.type
_entity_poly.pdbx_seq_one_letter_code
_entity_poly.pdbx_strand_id
1 'polypeptide(L)'
;MSSRRPCLAAALLCTCLVAGPTRAAPSKAADREALKKTLLDLAQRAPFREARLGLQLVSLDDGSVVFSKDADALMNPASNVKLVTAAAALARLGPEYRFDTEFLVEPGPSERVKTLWVRGKGDPSITTERLHAMASELSHLGLREVGELVLDDTWFDAERLAPGFEQEISDRAYAAPTGALSLNANAVGVYLRASSPGGRAVVELEPPSEYFEVVNQAAGASSRARRASVSSQWTGSAQRITVRGTVPVSGEWAVWKRIDNPPMYFGYTFRKVLEMHGIRVRGKPRLGVVPERARLLYAAQSETFDLVLKRMNKHSSNFVAEQLLKTLGAEVKGPPGSTANGVAVAEEFLDREAGIPRGSYILRNGSGLNDTNRFTPRQLAQLLKVMWDRFPLAPEFLSSVGIAGKDGTLRYRFEGSEAVGRLRAKTGTLENVSALSGYVQSVGGERFAFSVIVNDHPGRAAPVIQGIDAIGAAVAAVGAPGGPDRAVASLMQPSSVSPSSNEEAKARIRTYLAVAQKADQRNLPFLRTAWRTEHDPAVRAVLADSIYESDPRDYLGTRALLDSFTASDEVYGRLRRLARELKVELPCVGSLTSLGAEGNGEALARLVELARASAGDAAAQRTVSGALADVARTAPDELLISLRGASAADRDAALGLLAQGMAQQQDADHPLWPAVRKVMASTDAAVAAFGRELDATLSQRMAAEKAPRVVQAAGSTVPPATTQPAVAPAPTDRPGG
;
A
#
# COMPACT_ATOMS: atom_id res chain seq x y z
N MET A 1 55.32 -72.82 -44.57
CA MET A 1 54.56 -72.51 -43.33
C MET A 1 53.21 -71.98 -43.78
N SER A 2 52.17 -72.80 -43.64
CA SER A 2 50.95 -72.77 -44.46
C SER A 2 49.73 -72.21 -43.71
N SER A 3 49.17 -71.15 -44.28
CA SER A 3 47.75 -70.90 -44.61
C SER A 3 46.59 -71.02 -43.58
N ARG A 4 45.75 -69.97 -43.65
CA ARG A 4 44.27 -69.89 -43.60
C ARG A 4 43.51 -70.38 -42.35
N ARG A 5 42.72 -69.47 -41.76
CA ARG A 5 41.38 -69.77 -41.19
C ARG A 5 40.40 -68.57 -41.27
N PRO A 6 39.07 -68.82 -41.23
CA PRO A 6 38.04 -68.01 -41.89
C PRO A 6 36.97 -67.38 -40.95
N CYS A 7 36.09 -66.61 -41.59
CA CYS A 7 34.75 -66.10 -41.25
C CYS A 7 34.01 -66.61 -39.99
N LEU A 8 33.32 -65.67 -39.32
CA LEU A 8 31.94 -65.87 -38.82
C LEU A 8 31.22 -64.52 -38.71
N ALA A 9 30.20 -64.33 -39.55
CA ALA A 9 29.24 -63.23 -39.49
C ALA A 9 28.10 -63.63 -38.54
N ALA A 10 27.81 -62.78 -37.55
CA ALA A 10 26.67 -62.93 -36.64
C ALA A 10 25.55 -61.97 -37.06
N ALA A 11 24.35 -62.53 -37.26
CA ALA A 11 23.14 -61.84 -37.62
C ALA A 11 22.61 -60.97 -36.46
N LEU A 12 22.26 -59.72 -36.75
CA LEU A 12 21.52 -58.83 -35.85
C LEU A 12 20.04 -58.84 -36.25
N LEU A 13 19.20 -59.41 -35.37
CA LEU A 13 17.74 -59.29 -35.41
C LEU A 13 17.36 -57.81 -35.21
N CYS A 14 16.72 -57.20 -36.20
CA CYS A 14 16.00 -55.93 -36.04
C CYS A 14 14.65 -56.20 -35.35
N THR A 15 14.58 -55.98 -34.04
CA THR A 15 13.30 -55.80 -33.33
C THR A 15 12.72 -54.44 -33.69
N CYS A 16 11.66 -54.44 -34.49
CA CYS A 16 10.83 -53.27 -34.75
C CYS A 16 10.11 -52.87 -33.46
N LEU A 17 10.67 -51.93 -32.71
CA LEU A 17 9.94 -51.18 -31.68
C LEU A 17 8.84 -50.39 -32.37
N VAL A 18 7.59 -50.82 -32.17
CA VAL A 18 6.40 -50.02 -32.50
C VAL A 18 6.48 -48.75 -31.66
N ALA A 19 6.93 -47.66 -32.27
CA ALA A 19 6.84 -46.33 -31.69
C ALA A 19 5.35 -46.02 -31.52
N GLY A 20 4.87 -46.07 -30.28
CA GLY A 20 3.56 -45.52 -29.93
C GLY A 20 3.50 -44.06 -30.37
N PRO A 21 2.29 -43.51 -30.65
CA PRO A 21 2.15 -42.15 -31.13
C PRO A 21 2.83 -41.20 -30.15
N THR A 22 3.94 -40.59 -30.55
CA THR A 22 4.55 -39.46 -29.86
C THR A 22 3.50 -38.36 -29.87
N ARG A 23 2.87 -38.10 -28.71
CA ARG A 23 1.98 -36.96 -28.52
C ARG A 23 2.75 -35.72 -28.98
N ALA A 24 2.37 -35.16 -30.14
CA ALA A 24 3.01 -33.96 -30.67
C ALA A 24 3.01 -32.90 -29.57
N ALA A 25 4.15 -32.21 -29.39
CA ALA A 25 4.20 -31.05 -28.50
C ALA A 25 3.03 -30.13 -28.89
N PRO A 26 2.23 -29.64 -27.91
CA PRO A 26 1.10 -28.77 -28.22
C PRO A 26 1.59 -27.60 -29.07
N SER A 27 0.87 -27.30 -30.15
CA SER A 27 1.24 -26.19 -31.02
C SER A 27 0.96 -24.86 -30.30
N LYS A 28 1.76 -23.83 -30.60
CA LYS A 28 1.54 -22.46 -30.11
C LYS A 28 0.09 -21.98 -30.29
N ALA A 29 -0.57 -22.41 -31.37
CA ALA A 29 -1.98 -22.11 -31.63
C ALA A 29 -2.93 -22.79 -30.63
N ALA A 30 -2.72 -24.07 -30.32
CA ALA A 30 -3.52 -24.81 -29.35
C ALA A 30 -3.37 -24.23 -27.93
N ASP A 31 -2.14 -23.89 -27.54
CA ASP A 31 -1.86 -23.29 -26.23
C ASP A 31 -2.53 -21.91 -26.07
N ARG A 32 -2.49 -21.08 -27.11
CA ARG A 32 -3.20 -19.79 -27.14
C ARG A 32 -4.72 -19.97 -27.07
N GLU A 33 -5.26 -20.98 -27.74
CA GLU A 33 -6.71 -21.23 -27.71
C GLU A 33 -7.17 -21.71 -26.32
N ALA A 34 -6.40 -22.57 -25.66
CA ALA A 34 -6.63 -22.95 -24.27
C ALA A 34 -6.58 -21.72 -23.34
N LEU A 35 -5.59 -20.83 -23.51
CA LEU A 35 -5.51 -19.60 -22.75
C LEU A 35 -6.75 -18.72 -22.95
N LYS A 36 -7.18 -18.48 -24.19
CA LYS A 36 -8.36 -17.64 -24.47
C LYS A 36 -9.59 -18.18 -23.74
N LYS A 37 -9.81 -19.49 -23.79
CA LYS A 37 -10.91 -20.14 -23.08
C LYS A 37 -10.84 -19.86 -21.57
N THR A 38 -9.68 -20.09 -20.94
CA THR A 38 -9.48 -19.80 -19.51
C THR A 38 -9.74 -18.33 -19.17
N LEU A 39 -9.28 -17.40 -20.01
CA LEU A 39 -9.49 -15.96 -19.80
C LEU A 39 -10.96 -15.55 -19.96
N LEU A 40 -11.69 -16.12 -20.92
CA LEU A 40 -13.15 -15.93 -21.03
C LEU A 40 -13.86 -16.44 -19.79
N ASP A 41 -13.50 -17.63 -19.31
CA ASP A 41 -14.11 -18.23 -18.12
C ASP A 41 -13.85 -17.40 -16.86
N LEU A 42 -12.63 -16.87 -16.70
CA LEU A 42 -12.29 -15.96 -15.60
C LEU A 42 -13.11 -14.67 -15.68
N ALA A 43 -13.22 -14.06 -16.86
CA ALA A 43 -13.93 -12.81 -17.06
C ALA A 43 -15.42 -12.87 -16.69
N GLN A 44 -16.02 -14.07 -16.67
CA GLN A 44 -17.43 -14.30 -16.30
C GLN A 44 -17.64 -14.60 -14.81
N ARG A 45 -16.56 -14.74 -14.02
CA ARG A 45 -16.65 -15.03 -12.57
C ARG A 45 -16.75 -13.73 -11.76
N ALA A 46 -17.29 -13.83 -10.56
CA ALA A 46 -17.13 -12.78 -9.56
C ALA A 46 -15.63 -12.68 -9.17
N PRO A 47 -15.09 -11.48 -8.93
CA PRO A 47 -15.79 -10.18 -8.95
C PRO A 47 -15.89 -9.51 -10.33
N PHE A 48 -15.29 -10.05 -11.40
CA PHE A 48 -15.24 -9.37 -12.71
C PHE A 48 -16.60 -9.17 -13.38
N ARG A 49 -17.55 -10.09 -13.20
CA ARG A 49 -18.91 -9.93 -13.74
C ARG A 49 -19.68 -8.75 -13.14
N GLU A 50 -19.24 -8.26 -11.97
CA GLU A 50 -19.83 -7.14 -11.21
C GLU A 50 -19.03 -5.84 -11.39
N ALA A 51 -18.05 -5.83 -12.30
CA ALA A 51 -17.13 -4.74 -12.52
C ALA A 51 -16.95 -4.47 -14.03
N ARG A 52 -16.32 -3.36 -14.37
CA ARG A 52 -15.82 -3.14 -15.74
C ARG A 52 -14.43 -3.73 -15.85
N LEU A 53 -14.26 -4.77 -16.65
CA LEU A 53 -12.99 -5.44 -16.93
C LEU A 53 -12.52 -5.12 -18.36
N GLY A 54 -11.40 -4.42 -18.46
CA GLY A 54 -10.65 -4.24 -19.71
C GLY A 54 -9.38 -5.08 -19.69
N LEU A 55 -9.10 -5.80 -20.78
CA LEU A 55 -7.93 -6.67 -20.91
C LEU A 55 -7.38 -6.68 -22.34
N GLN A 56 -6.06 -6.51 -22.47
CA GLN A 56 -5.32 -6.67 -23.72
C GLN A 56 -4.10 -7.56 -23.48
N LEU A 57 -3.90 -8.56 -24.35
CA LEU A 57 -2.75 -9.45 -24.34
C LEU A 57 -2.14 -9.54 -25.75
N VAL A 58 -0.86 -9.21 -25.87
CA VAL A 58 -0.11 -9.18 -27.13
C VAL A 58 1.11 -10.08 -27.02
N SER A 59 1.36 -10.90 -28.04
CA SER A 59 2.60 -11.65 -28.16
C SER A 59 3.73 -10.71 -28.57
N LEU A 60 4.84 -10.73 -27.83
CA LEU A 60 6.06 -9.99 -28.16
C LEU A 60 6.92 -10.73 -29.19
N ASP A 61 6.64 -12.02 -29.45
CA ASP A 61 7.42 -12.81 -30.39
C ASP A 61 6.97 -12.62 -31.84
N ASP A 62 5.66 -12.42 -32.08
CA ASP A 62 5.10 -12.24 -33.42
C ASP A 62 4.16 -11.02 -33.55
N GLY A 63 3.99 -10.24 -32.49
CA GLY A 63 3.18 -9.02 -32.49
C GLY A 63 1.66 -9.24 -32.52
N SER A 64 1.19 -10.49 -32.53
CA SER A 64 -0.24 -10.79 -32.63
C SER A 64 -1.00 -10.47 -31.34
N VAL A 65 -2.23 -9.99 -31.48
CA VAL A 65 -3.18 -9.88 -30.35
C VAL A 65 -3.70 -11.29 -30.03
N VAL A 66 -3.36 -11.77 -28.84
CA VAL A 66 -3.71 -13.13 -28.39
C VAL A 66 -5.09 -13.13 -27.75
N PHE A 67 -5.41 -12.07 -26.99
CA PHE A 67 -6.71 -11.87 -26.36
C PHE A 67 -7.02 -10.39 -26.19
N SER A 68 -8.29 -10.03 -26.34
CA SER A 68 -8.81 -8.69 -26.07
C SER A 68 -10.22 -8.76 -25.50
N LYS A 69 -10.49 -8.01 -24.44
CA LYS A 69 -11.83 -7.78 -23.88
C LYS A 69 -11.93 -6.31 -23.48
N ASP A 70 -12.92 -5.59 -24.01
CA ASP A 70 -13.14 -4.17 -23.73
C ASP A 70 -11.85 -3.32 -23.79
N ALA A 71 -10.95 -3.69 -24.71
CA ALA A 71 -9.58 -3.19 -24.74
C ALA A 71 -9.46 -1.72 -25.16
N ASP A 72 -10.52 -1.16 -25.73
CA ASP A 72 -10.65 0.23 -26.15
C ASP A 72 -11.49 1.07 -25.17
N ALA A 73 -11.94 0.49 -24.06
CA ALA A 73 -12.65 1.22 -23.03
C ALA A 73 -11.71 2.18 -22.29
N LEU A 74 -12.07 3.46 -22.24
CA LEU A 74 -11.38 4.43 -21.40
C LEU A 74 -11.70 4.16 -19.93
N MET A 75 -10.65 3.87 -19.16
CA MET A 75 -10.74 3.41 -17.78
C MET A 75 -9.72 4.16 -16.93
N ASN A 76 -9.99 4.29 -15.63
CA ASN A 76 -9.00 4.78 -14.67
C ASN A 76 -7.92 3.69 -14.49
N PRO A 77 -6.65 3.95 -14.87
CA PRO A 77 -5.58 2.96 -14.79
C PRO A 77 -4.87 2.94 -13.42
N ALA A 78 -5.26 3.81 -12.47
CA ALA A 78 -4.56 4.05 -11.22
C ALA A 78 -3.05 4.25 -11.45
N SER A 79 -2.19 3.68 -10.59
CA SER A 79 -0.73 3.80 -10.70
C SER A 79 -0.09 3.20 -11.97
N ASN A 80 -0.85 2.61 -12.90
CA ASN A 80 -0.31 2.23 -14.20
C ASN A 80 -0.02 3.46 -15.10
N VAL A 81 -0.53 4.66 -14.78
CA VAL A 81 -0.06 5.92 -15.42
C VAL A 81 1.45 6.08 -15.27
N LYS A 82 2.04 5.61 -14.17
CA LYS A 82 3.50 5.68 -13.96
C LYS A 82 4.31 4.98 -15.05
N LEU A 83 3.72 4.03 -15.79
CA LEU A 83 4.36 3.43 -16.97
C LEU A 83 4.56 4.47 -18.08
N VAL A 84 3.60 5.37 -18.29
CA VAL A 84 3.68 6.49 -19.24
C VAL A 84 4.76 7.47 -18.80
N THR A 85 4.69 7.90 -17.54
CA THR A 85 5.68 8.83 -16.96
C THR A 85 7.10 8.25 -17.04
N ALA A 86 7.26 6.96 -16.71
CA ALA A 86 8.52 6.24 -16.81
C ALA A 86 9.07 6.19 -18.24
N ALA A 87 8.21 5.83 -19.20
CA ALA A 87 8.61 5.70 -20.60
C ALA A 87 9.03 7.05 -21.19
N ALA A 88 8.23 8.09 -20.98
CA ALA A 88 8.55 9.44 -21.44
C ALA A 88 9.83 9.98 -20.79
N ALA A 89 10.01 9.74 -19.48
CA ALA A 89 11.21 10.16 -18.76
C ALA A 89 12.47 9.46 -19.29
N LEU A 90 12.44 8.14 -19.45
CA LEU A 90 13.56 7.38 -20.02
C LEU A 90 13.89 7.84 -21.44
N ALA A 91 12.88 8.08 -22.27
CA ALA A 91 13.06 8.49 -23.66
C ALA A 91 13.59 9.92 -23.83
N ARG A 92 13.51 10.77 -22.81
CA ARG A 92 13.94 12.18 -22.88
C ARG A 92 15.21 12.46 -22.08
N LEU A 93 15.34 11.86 -20.90
CA LEU A 93 16.46 12.12 -20.00
C LEU A 93 17.59 11.08 -20.15
N GLY A 94 17.25 9.85 -20.55
CA GLY A 94 18.19 8.73 -20.54
C GLY A 94 18.36 8.11 -19.13
N PRO A 95 18.75 6.83 -19.03
CA PRO A 95 18.92 6.14 -17.75
C PRO A 95 20.07 6.68 -16.89
N GLU A 96 21.06 7.33 -17.51
CA GLU A 96 22.24 7.91 -16.89
C GLU A 96 22.00 9.28 -16.24
N TYR A 97 20.84 9.91 -16.53
CA TYR A 97 20.49 11.23 -16.02
C TYR A 97 20.63 11.31 -14.51
N ARG A 98 21.10 12.45 -14.02
CA ARG A 98 21.19 12.78 -12.61
C ARG A 98 20.57 14.14 -12.36
N PHE A 99 19.86 14.25 -11.25
CA PHE A 99 19.36 15.50 -10.73
C PHE A 99 20.48 16.22 -9.98
N ASP A 100 20.60 17.52 -10.17
CA ASP A 100 21.57 18.35 -9.46
C ASP A 100 20.91 19.11 -8.30
N THR A 101 21.65 19.26 -7.20
CA THR A 101 21.43 20.26 -6.16
C THR A 101 22.68 21.12 -6.06
N GLU A 102 22.55 22.40 -6.42
CA GLU A 102 23.68 23.32 -6.53
C GLU A 102 23.82 24.15 -5.26
N PHE A 103 25.05 24.28 -4.78
CA PHE A 103 25.44 25.14 -3.67
C PHE A 103 26.30 26.27 -4.23
N LEU A 104 25.82 27.50 -4.12
CA LEU A 104 26.45 28.68 -4.69
C LEU A 104 26.74 29.71 -3.62
N VAL A 105 27.79 30.50 -3.84
CA VAL A 105 28.28 31.52 -2.90
C VAL A 105 28.65 32.79 -3.67
N GLU A 106 28.98 33.86 -2.95
CA GLU A 106 29.54 35.05 -3.58
C GLU A 106 30.91 34.76 -4.23
N PRO A 107 31.32 35.53 -5.27
CA PRO A 107 32.65 35.37 -5.86
C PRO A 107 33.79 35.59 -4.84
N GLY A 108 34.83 34.76 -4.95
CA GLY A 108 36.06 34.84 -4.15
C GLY A 108 36.17 33.70 -3.12
N PRO A 109 37.38 33.25 -2.77
CA PRO A 109 37.56 32.22 -1.76
C PRO A 109 37.27 32.81 -0.37
N SER A 110 36.42 32.13 0.40
CA SER A 110 36.24 32.43 1.81
C SER A 110 35.72 31.22 2.56
N GLU A 111 36.35 30.91 3.70
CA GLU A 111 35.78 29.95 4.67
C GLU A 111 34.48 30.49 5.30
N ARG A 112 34.22 31.79 5.16
CA ARG A 112 33.08 32.52 5.71
C ARG A 112 32.31 33.20 4.58
N VAL A 113 31.16 32.67 4.22
CA VAL A 113 30.33 33.25 3.15
C VAL A 113 29.20 34.07 3.75
N LYS A 114 28.85 35.18 3.08
CA LYS A 114 27.71 35.99 3.53
C LYS A 114 26.42 35.24 3.21
N THR A 115 26.32 34.66 2.02
CA THR A 115 25.15 33.89 1.62
C THR A 115 25.56 32.57 0.98
N LEU A 116 24.98 31.48 1.47
CA LEU A 116 24.95 30.19 0.77
C LEU A 116 23.59 30.06 0.10
N TRP A 117 23.59 30.09 -1.23
CA TRP A 117 22.41 29.74 -2.02
C TRP A 117 22.40 28.23 -2.27
N VAL A 118 21.25 27.60 -2.08
CA VAL A 118 21.02 26.20 -2.42
C VAL A 118 19.91 26.16 -3.46
N ARG A 119 20.25 25.77 -4.68
CA ARG A 119 19.30 25.65 -5.80
C ARG A 119 19.00 24.18 -6.05
N GLY A 120 17.76 23.79 -5.80
CA GLY A 120 17.32 22.43 -6.09
C GLY A 120 16.80 22.32 -7.51
N LYS A 121 17.13 21.23 -8.20
CA LYS A 121 16.58 20.91 -9.54
C LYS A 121 15.68 19.67 -9.52
N GLY A 122 14.96 19.46 -8.43
CA GLY A 122 13.91 18.45 -8.33
C GLY A 122 14.37 17.04 -7.92
N ASP A 123 15.59 16.87 -7.39
CA ASP A 123 16.12 15.57 -6.94
C ASP A 123 15.14 14.88 -5.96
N PRO A 124 14.46 13.79 -6.37
CA PRO A 124 13.50 13.10 -5.51
C PRO A 124 14.19 12.11 -4.56
N SER A 125 15.52 11.99 -4.62
CA SER A 125 16.31 10.96 -3.96
C SER A 125 17.06 11.46 -2.72
N ILE A 126 16.98 12.74 -2.38
CA ILE A 126 17.64 13.33 -1.21
C ILE A 126 17.07 12.74 0.08
N THR A 127 17.94 12.07 0.84
CA THR A 127 17.67 11.57 2.19
C THR A 127 18.48 12.34 3.23
N THR A 128 18.19 12.13 4.52
CA THR A 128 18.99 12.68 5.63
C THR A 128 20.47 12.30 5.49
N GLU A 129 20.77 11.06 5.11
CA GLU A 129 22.15 10.58 4.91
C GLU A 129 22.84 11.34 3.78
N ARG A 130 22.13 11.62 2.68
CA ARG A 130 22.66 12.44 1.59
C ARG A 130 22.87 13.89 2.02
N LEU A 131 22.03 14.45 2.89
CA LEU A 131 22.30 15.78 3.47
C LEU A 131 23.59 15.80 4.29
N HIS A 132 23.85 14.75 5.08
CA HIS A 132 25.12 14.63 5.80
C HIS A 132 26.31 14.58 4.83
N ALA A 133 26.20 13.82 3.73
CA ALA A 133 27.24 13.79 2.71
C ALA A 133 27.46 15.18 2.09
N MET A 134 26.39 15.89 1.70
CA MET A 134 26.49 17.26 1.14
C MET A 134 27.15 18.24 2.11
N ALA A 135 26.76 18.22 3.38
CA ALA A 135 27.36 19.09 4.40
C ALA A 135 28.84 18.74 4.68
N SER A 136 29.18 17.45 4.67
CA SER A 136 30.56 16.98 4.79
C SER A 136 31.42 17.49 3.62
N GLU A 137 30.92 17.41 2.39
CA GLU A 137 31.63 17.91 1.20
C GLU A 137 31.86 19.42 1.26
N LEU A 138 30.83 20.20 1.64
CA LEU A 138 30.99 21.65 1.84
C LEU A 138 32.05 21.96 2.92
N SER A 139 32.10 21.17 3.99
CA SER A 139 33.12 21.30 5.01
C SER A 139 34.52 20.96 4.48
N HIS A 140 34.67 19.89 3.68
CA HIS A 140 35.95 19.56 3.05
C HIS A 140 36.41 20.60 2.04
N LEU A 141 35.48 21.29 1.37
CA LEU A 141 35.76 22.45 0.50
C LEU A 141 36.16 23.72 1.27
N GLY A 142 36.22 23.65 2.60
CA GLY A 142 36.69 24.75 3.46
C GLY A 142 35.60 25.68 3.96
N LEU A 143 34.31 25.40 3.70
CA LEU A 143 33.23 26.19 4.27
C LEU A 143 33.18 26.00 5.80
N ARG A 144 33.17 27.08 6.57
CA ARG A 144 33.15 27.08 8.05
C ARG A 144 32.04 27.94 8.63
N GLU A 145 31.64 29.00 7.93
CA GLU A 145 30.57 29.89 8.40
C GLU A 145 29.70 30.38 7.23
N VAL A 146 28.38 30.39 7.46
CA VAL A 146 27.36 30.90 6.54
C VAL A 146 26.55 31.98 7.27
N GLY A 147 26.50 33.19 6.70
CA GLY A 147 25.64 34.26 7.19
C GLY A 147 24.16 33.93 6.98
N GLU A 148 23.76 33.81 5.72
CA GLU A 148 22.39 33.52 5.28
C GLU A 148 22.32 32.21 4.49
N LEU A 149 21.31 31.39 4.76
CA LEU A 149 20.97 30.22 3.95
C LEU A 149 19.75 30.54 3.09
N VAL A 150 19.95 30.63 1.78
CA VAL A 150 18.90 30.99 0.81
C VAL A 150 18.57 29.79 -0.06
N LEU A 151 17.28 29.48 -0.14
CA LEU A 151 16.75 28.31 -0.83
C LEU A 151 16.07 28.76 -2.12
N ASP A 152 16.60 28.32 -3.24
CA ASP A 152 16.04 28.57 -4.56
C ASP A 152 15.28 27.33 -5.02
N ASP A 153 13.95 27.40 -5.00
CA ASP A 153 13.04 26.36 -5.47
C ASP A 153 12.42 26.68 -6.85
N THR A 154 12.92 27.72 -7.54
CA THR A 154 12.30 28.24 -8.77
C THR A 154 12.52 27.38 -10.01
N TRP A 155 13.26 26.27 -9.88
CA TRP A 155 13.34 25.26 -10.94
C TRP A 155 11.98 24.63 -11.26
N PHE A 156 11.09 24.55 -10.26
CA PHE A 156 9.68 24.20 -10.45
C PHE A 156 8.79 25.41 -10.20
N ASP A 157 7.55 25.32 -10.69
CA ASP A 157 6.51 26.29 -10.39
C ASP A 157 6.04 26.21 -8.92
N ALA A 158 5.31 27.23 -8.49
CA ALA A 158 4.79 27.31 -7.13
C ALA A 158 3.60 26.35 -6.87
N GLU A 159 3.00 25.76 -7.91
CA GLU A 159 1.87 24.84 -7.79
C GLU A 159 2.34 23.44 -7.37
N ARG A 160 2.37 23.14 -6.08
CA ARG A 160 3.04 21.93 -5.58
C ARG A 160 2.18 20.68 -5.62
N LEU A 161 0.87 20.80 -5.76
CA LEU A 161 -0.06 19.66 -5.84
C LEU A 161 -0.44 19.43 -7.31
N ALA A 162 -0.36 18.17 -7.74
CA ALA A 162 -0.78 17.82 -9.09
C ALA A 162 -2.31 17.78 -9.19
N PRO A 163 -2.90 18.04 -10.37
CA PRO A 163 -4.35 17.94 -10.57
C PRO A 163 -4.91 16.59 -10.08
N GLY A 164 -6.01 16.65 -9.33
CA GLY A 164 -6.64 15.50 -8.70
C GLY A 164 -6.32 15.35 -7.22
N PHE A 165 -5.21 15.90 -6.71
CA PHE A 165 -4.85 15.79 -5.29
C PHE A 165 -5.84 16.53 -4.38
N GLU A 166 -6.54 17.54 -4.91
CA GLU A 166 -7.62 18.25 -4.23
C GLU A 166 -8.85 17.39 -3.91
N GLN A 167 -9.02 16.24 -4.58
CA GLN A 167 -10.13 15.31 -4.33
C GLN A 167 -10.01 14.60 -2.97
N GLU A 168 -8.79 14.53 -2.41
CA GLU A 168 -8.52 13.89 -1.13
C GLU A 168 -7.59 14.75 -0.27
N ILE A 169 -8.14 15.34 0.80
CA ILE A 169 -7.32 16.03 1.80
C ILE A 169 -6.76 14.98 2.77
N SER A 170 -5.52 14.57 2.52
CA SER A 170 -4.78 13.57 3.31
C SER A 170 -3.43 14.12 3.75
N ASP A 171 -3.08 13.95 5.02
CA ASP A 171 -1.78 14.37 5.58
C ASP A 171 -0.70 13.28 5.48
N ARG A 172 -0.96 12.23 4.68
CA ARG A 172 -0.06 11.09 4.54
C ARG A 172 1.01 11.30 3.49
N ALA A 173 2.10 10.56 3.65
CA ALA A 173 3.27 10.64 2.77
C ALA A 173 2.96 10.40 1.28
N TYR A 174 1.95 9.59 0.92
CA TYR A 174 1.60 9.38 -0.50
C TYR A 174 0.98 10.61 -1.17
N ALA A 175 0.49 11.57 -0.37
CA ALA A 175 -0.07 12.85 -0.80
C ALA A 175 0.94 13.99 -0.63
N ALA A 176 2.23 13.68 -0.47
CA ALA A 176 3.26 14.70 -0.30
C ALA A 176 3.38 15.59 -1.54
N PRO A 177 3.46 16.93 -1.36
CA PRO A 177 3.61 17.87 -2.46
C PRO A 177 4.95 17.71 -3.17
N THR A 178 5.01 18.17 -4.42
CA THR A 178 6.27 18.34 -5.16
C THR A 178 7.09 19.51 -4.64
N GLY A 179 8.41 19.50 -4.91
CA GLY A 179 9.32 20.59 -4.57
C GLY A 179 10.64 20.46 -5.30
N ALA A 180 11.18 21.57 -5.79
CA ALA A 180 12.49 21.58 -6.42
C ALA A 180 13.62 21.27 -5.41
N LEU A 181 13.41 21.64 -4.15
CA LEU A 181 14.18 21.20 -2.98
C LEU A 181 13.32 20.28 -2.11
N SER A 182 13.71 19.02 -2.06
CA SER A 182 12.98 17.96 -1.39
C SER A 182 13.88 17.18 -0.45
N LEU A 183 13.27 16.60 0.60
CA LEU A 183 13.98 15.78 1.58
C LEU A 183 13.07 14.63 2.02
N ASN A 184 13.57 13.40 2.05
CA ASN A 184 12.86 12.21 2.52
C ASN A 184 11.47 12.06 1.88
N ALA A 185 11.40 12.25 0.56
CA ALA A 185 10.15 12.25 -0.21
C ALA A 185 9.09 13.25 0.31
N ASN A 186 9.53 14.35 0.92
CA ASN A 186 8.69 15.36 1.57
C ASN A 186 7.78 14.78 2.66
N ALA A 187 8.31 13.81 3.40
CA ALA A 187 7.66 13.21 4.54
C ALA A 187 8.60 13.18 5.76
N VAL A 188 8.02 13.26 6.95
CA VAL A 188 8.72 13.12 8.24
C VAL A 188 8.26 11.86 8.94
N GLY A 189 9.21 11.13 9.54
CA GLY A 189 8.91 10.02 10.44
C GLY A 189 8.57 10.56 11.83
N VAL A 190 7.42 10.16 12.37
CA VAL A 190 6.98 10.48 13.74
C VAL A 190 7.01 9.20 14.56
N TYR A 191 7.97 9.10 15.47
CA TYR A 191 8.22 7.95 16.32
C TYR A 191 7.55 8.14 17.67
N LEU A 192 6.82 7.13 18.12
CA LEU A 192 6.02 7.13 19.33
C LEU A 192 6.44 5.99 20.25
N ARG A 193 6.78 6.31 21.50
CA ARG A 193 7.08 5.32 22.55
C ARG A 193 6.58 5.79 23.91
N ALA A 194 6.31 4.88 24.82
CA ALA A 194 5.95 5.20 26.21
C ALA A 194 6.70 4.31 27.19
N SER A 195 7.08 4.86 28.34
CA SER A 195 7.85 4.13 29.36
C SER A 195 7.01 3.68 30.56
N SER A 196 5.82 4.26 30.76
CA SER A 196 4.92 3.89 31.87
C SER A 196 3.45 4.19 31.53
N PRO A 197 2.49 3.40 32.03
CA PRO A 197 1.07 3.71 31.89
C PRO A 197 0.72 5.03 32.57
N GLY A 198 -0.10 5.86 31.93
CA GLY A 198 -0.48 7.19 32.41
C GLY A 198 0.60 8.27 32.31
N GLY A 199 1.87 7.89 32.10
CA GLY A 199 2.97 8.83 31.85
C GLY A 199 2.85 9.51 30.47
N ARG A 200 3.47 10.67 30.28
CA ARG A 200 3.50 11.33 28.97
C ARG A 200 4.25 10.46 27.96
N ALA A 201 3.67 10.21 26.80
CA ALA A 201 4.36 9.49 25.72
C ALA A 201 5.52 10.36 25.17
N VAL A 202 6.54 9.71 24.63
CA VAL A 202 7.63 10.37 23.92
C VAL A 202 7.29 10.41 22.43
N VAL A 203 7.48 11.59 21.83
CA VAL A 203 7.30 11.86 20.41
C VAL A 203 8.61 12.37 19.86
N GLU A 204 9.19 11.63 18.92
CA GLU A 204 10.45 11.98 18.27
C GLU A 204 10.21 12.13 16.76
N LEU A 205 10.85 13.12 16.14
CA LEU A 205 10.77 13.37 14.70
C LEU A 205 12.12 13.04 14.09
N GLU A 206 12.09 12.32 12.97
CA GLU A 206 13.30 11.96 12.22
C GLU A 206 13.21 12.48 10.78
N PRO A 207 14.20 13.29 10.33
CA PRO A 207 15.25 13.94 11.13
C PRO A 207 14.72 15.05 12.07
N PRO A 208 15.42 15.33 13.18
CA PRO A 208 15.11 16.44 14.06
C PRO A 208 15.35 17.78 13.35
N SER A 209 14.40 18.71 13.47
CA SER A 209 14.46 19.99 12.77
C SER A 209 13.71 21.09 13.53
N GLU A 210 14.23 22.32 13.48
CA GLU A 210 13.56 23.52 14.02
C GLU A 210 12.31 23.91 13.21
N TYR A 211 12.05 23.24 12.09
CA TYR A 211 10.87 23.48 11.26
C TYR A 211 9.55 22.99 11.89
N PHE A 212 9.63 22.15 12.93
CA PHE A 212 8.47 21.49 13.51
C PHE A 212 7.97 22.12 14.81
N GLU A 213 6.65 22.22 14.94
CA GLU A 213 5.96 22.46 16.21
C GLU A 213 5.33 21.15 16.69
N VAL A 214 5.84 20.56 17.78
CA VAL A 214 5.29 19.30 18.31
C VAL A 214 4.30 19.56 19.44
N VAL A 215 3.03 19.27 19.20
CA VAL A 215 1.96 19.30 20.21
C VAL A 215 1.68 17.87 20.68
N ASN A 216 2.37 17.47 21.75
CA ASN A 216 2.21 16.15 22.35
C ASN A 216 1.17 16.17 23.48
N GLN A 217 0.07 15.47 23.27
CA GLN A 217 -1.03 15.23 24.22
C GLN A 217 -1.24 13.72 24.44
N ALA A 218 -0.27 12.89 24.07
CA ALA A 218 -0.37 11.45 24.19
C ALA A 218 0.18 10.94 25.52
N ALA A 219 -0.42 9.86 26.02
CA ALA A 219 -0.03 9.19 27.26
C ALA A 219 0.30 7.71 27.03
N GLY A 220 1.08 7.11 27.92
CA GLY A 220 1.35 5.69 27.92
C GLY A 220 0.13 4.88 28.35
N ALA A 221 -0.05 3.70 27.75
CA ALA A 221 -1.07 2.74 28.15
C ALA A 221 -0.47 1.35 28.36
N SER A 222 -1.04 0.62 29.33
CA SER A 222 -0.73 -0.79 29.57
C SER A 222 -1.24 -1.69 28.43
N SER A 223 -2.24 -1.22 27.67
CA SER A 223 -2.74 -1.91 26.49
C SER A 223 -1.70 -1.95 25.38
N ARG A 224 -1.67 -3.05 24.62
CA ARG A 224 -0.86 -3.17 23.39
C ARG A 224 -1.48 -2.45 22.19
N ALA A 225 -2.72 -2.01 22.29
CA ALA A 225 -3.42 -1.34 21.20
C ALA A 225 -2.80 0.05 20.91
N ARG A 226 -2.48 0.31 19.64
CA ARG A 226 -1.99 1.61 19.18
C ARG A 226 -3.18 2.52 18.92
N ARG A 227 -3.46 3.39 19.88
CA ARG A 227 -4.63 4.29 19.86
C ARG A 227 -4.20 5.76 19.87
N ALA A 228 -3.04 6.05 19.28
CA ALA A 228 -2.58 7.42 19.12
C ALA A 228 -2.94 7.92 17.71
N SER A 229 -3.49 9.12 17.62
CA SER A 229 -3.62 9.84 16.36
C SER A 229 -2.44 10.79 16.20
N VAL A 230 -1.94 10.88 14.97
CA VAL A 230 -0.93 11.86 14.57
C VAL A 230 -1.51 12.67 13.44
N SER A 231 -1.51 13.99 13.55
CA SER A 231 -1.86 14.88 12.46
C SER A 231 -0.71 15.81 12.11
N SER A 232 -0.61 16.16 10.82
CA SER A 232 0.35 17.12 10.27
C SER A 232 -0.39 18.29 9.64
N GLN A 233 -0.09 19.51 10.08
CA GLN A 233 -0.73 20.72 9.57
C GLN A 233 0.28 21.85 9.42
N TRP A 234 0.27 22.52 8.27
CA TRP A 234 1.04 23.73 8.06
C TRP A 234 0.44 24.93 8.80
N THR A 235 1.27 25.67 9.53
CA THR A 235 0.86 26.86 10.32
C THR A 235 1.15 28.18 9.63
N GLY A 236 1.71 28.15 8.42
CA GLY A 236 2.24 29.31 7.69
C GLY A 236 3.75 29.46 7.80
N SER A 237 4.34 29.16 8.97
CA SER A 237 5.79 29.26 9.22
C SER A 237 6.47 27.94 9.55
N ALA A 238 5.72 26.97 10.07
CA ALA A 238 6.21 25.68 10.54
C ALA A 238 5.24 24.54 10.17
N GLN A 239 5.70 23.30 10.29
CA GLN A 239 4.84 22.13 10.24
C GLN A 239 4.49 21.71 11.67
N ARG A 240 3.20 21.78 12.03
CA ARG A 240 2.72 21.31 13.33
C ARG A 240 2.40 19.84 13.30
N ILE A 241 3.03 19.07 14.18
CA ILE A 241 2.73 17.66 14.44
C ILE A 241 1.96 17.56 15.75
N THR A 242 0.70 17.14 15.70
CA THR A 242 -0.12 16.94 16.89
C THR A 242 -0.29 15.45 17.15
N VAL A 243 0.02 15.00 18.37
CA VAL A 243 -0.13 13.61 18.78
C VAL A 243 -1.11 13.53 19.95
N ARG A 244 -2.17 12.74 19.82
CA ARG A 244 -3.20 12.53 20.86
C ARG A 244 -3.44 11.05 21.11
N GLY A 245 -4.11 10.72 22.21
CA GLY A 245 -4.50 9.35 22.53
C GLY A 245 -3.46 8.60 23.34
N THR A 246 -3.37 7.28 23.16
CA THR A 246 -2.51 6.43 23.99
C THR A 246 -1.51 5.62 23.19
N VAL A 247 -0.27 5.56 23.69
CA VAL A 247 0.85 4.80 23.13
C VAL A 247 1.15 3.59 24.04
N PRO A 248 1.25 2.36 23.51
CA PRO A 248 1.63 1.19 24.30
C PRO A 248 2.99 1.36 24.98
N VAL A 249 3.11 0.89 26.23
CA VAL A 249 4.38 0.89 26.97
C VAL A 249 5.35 -0.21 26.49
N SER A 250 4.83 -1.21 25.78
CA SER A 250 5.59 -2.39 25.34
C SER A 250 6.12 -2.29 23.90
N GLY A 251 6.07 -1.12 23.27
CA GLY A 251 6.51 -0.98 21.89
C GLY A 251 6.79 0.45 21.44
N GLU A 252 7.58 0.54 20.39
CA GLU A 252 7.79 1.74 19.60
C GLU A 252 7.16 1.52 18.23
N TRP A 253 6.55 2.56 17.67
CA TRP A 253 6.08 2.54 16.30
C TRP A 253 6.20 3.92 15.67
N ALA A 254 6.13 3.98 14.35
CA ALA A 254 6.31 5.21 13.60
C ALA A 254 5.24 5.37 12.53
N VAL A 255 4.87 6.62 12.27
CA VAL A 255 4.01 7.00 11.14
C VAL A 255 4.71 8.05 10.30
N TRP A 256 4.40 8.08 9.00
CA TRP A 256 4.97 9.04 8.07
C TRP A 256 3.94 10.06 7.65
N LYS A 257 4.26 11.33 7.86
CA LYS A 257 3.38 12.46 7.56
C LYS A 257 3.97 13.36 6.49
N ARG A 258 3.12 13.83 5.59
CA ARG A 258 3.53 14.76 4.54
C ARG A 258 3.98 16.10 5.14
N ILE A 259 4.80 16.78 4.37
CA ILE A 259 5.28 18.13 4.63
C ILE A 259 4.73 19.08 3.57
N ASP A 260 4.01 20.11 3.99
CA ASP A 260 3.34 21.02 3.04
C ASP A 260 4.32 22.07 2.43
N ASN A 261 5.43 22.38 3.11
CA ASN A 261 6.48 23.27 2.60
C ASN A 261 7.85 22.59 2.48
N PRO A 262 8.08 21.80 1.41
CA PRO A 262 9.32 21.06 1.18
C PRO A 262 10.64 21.84 1.27
N PRO A 263 10.81 23.01 0.61
CA PRO A 263 12.09 23.71 0.68
C PRO A 263 12.40 24.18 2.11
N MET A 264 11.41 24.66 2.87
CA MET A 264 11.66 25.07 4.25
C MET A 264 12.06 23.89 5.14
N TYR A 265 11.41 22.73 4.97
CA TYR A 265 11.81 21.52 5.67
C TYR A 265 13.24 21.09 5.32
N PHE A 266 13.60 21.11 4.03
CA PHE A 266 14.97 20.89 3.57
C PHE A 266 15.93 21.87 4.25
N GLY A 267 15.66 23.18 4.20
CA GLY A 267 16.59 24.21 4.66
C GLY A 267 16.83 24.20 6.16
N TYR A 268 15.78 24.04 6.97
CA TYR A 268 15.93 23.96 8.43
C TYR A 268 16.67 22.69 8.85
N THR A 269 16.41 21.57 8.17
CA THR A 269 17.12 20.31 8.45
C THR A 269 18.57 20.41 7.99
N PHE A 270 18.81 20.95 6.80
CA PHE A 270 20.15 21.12 6.26
C PHE A 270 21.00 22.08 7.11
N ARG A 271 20.41 23.16 7.62
CA ARG A 271 21.05 24.02 8.62
C ARG A 271 21.56 23.22 9.82
N LYS A 272 20.72 22.36 10.39
CA LYS A 272 21.10 21.52 11.53
C LYS A 272 22.25 20.57 11.18
N VAL A 273 22.19 19.97 9.99
CA VAL A 273 23.22 19.06 9.49
C VAL A 273 24.55 19.78 9.21
N LEU A 274 24.51 21.00 8.66
CA LEU A 274 25.69 21.85 8.49
C LEU A 274 26.38 22.12 9.84
N GLU A 275 25.61 22.47 10.87
CA GLU A 275 26.12 22.72 12.22
C GLU A 275 26.77 21.46 12.82
N MET A 276 26.19 20.28 12.59
CA MET A 276 26.79 18.99 13.02
C MET A 276 28.13 18.70 12.32
N HIS A 277 28.33 19.22 11.11
CA HIS A 277 29.58 19.11 10.35
C HIS A 277 30.53 20.31 10.56
N GLY A 278 30.31 21.09 11.62
CA GLY A 278 31.18 22.19 12.03
C GLY A 278 31.01 23.49 11.26
N ILE A 279 29.98 23.61 10.41
CA ILE A 279 29.67 24.82 9.64
C ILE A 279 28.65 25.65 10.43
N ARG A 280 29.07 26.80 10.95
CA ARG A 280 28.18 27.69 11.71
C ARG A 280 27.23 28.43 10.76
N VAL A 281 25.92 28.37 11.03
CA VAL A 281 24.89 29.09 10.26
C VAL A 281 24.21 30.13 11.14
N ARG A 282 24.36 31.42 10.82
CA ARG A 282 23.84 32.52 11.66
C ARG A 282 22.34 32.79 11.43
N GLY A 283 21.91 32.83 10.17
CA GLY A 283 20.54 33.14 9.78
C GLY A 283 19.62 31.92 9.75
N LYS A 284 18.31 32.17 9.80
CA LYS A 284 17.31 31.15 9.48
C LYS A 284 17.24 30.93 7.95
N PRO A 285 16.90 29.72 7.49
CA PRO A 285 16.65 29.49 6.07
C PRO A 285 15.53 30.40 5.57
N ARG A 286 15.65 30.88 4.33
CA ARG A 286 14.60 31.63 3.64
C ARG A 286 14.57 31.30 2.15
N LEU A 287 13.41 31.47 1.52
CA LEU A 287 13.31 31.39 0.07
C LEU A 287 14.01 32.58 -0.60
N GLY A 288 14.54 32.37 -1.80
CA GLY A 288 15.07 33.44 -2.64
C GLY A 288 15.72 32.91 -3.90
N VAL A 289 15.77 33.75 -4.93
CA VAL A 289 16.38 33.40 -6.22
C VAL A 289 17.89 33.58 -6.14
N VAL A 290 18.63 32.64 -6.71
CA VAL A 290 20.08 32.75 -6.84
C VAL A 290 20.43 33.81 -7.90
N PRO A 291 21.25 34.83 -7.57
CA PRO A 291 21.60 35.88 -8.51
C PRO A 291 22.64 35.41 -9.54
N GLU A 292 22.68 36.04 -10.72
CA GLU A 292 23.65 35.72 -11.80
C GLU A 292 25.13 35.84 -11.36
N ARG A 293 25.41 36.71 -10.38
CA ARG A 293 26.75 36.89 -9.82
C ARG A 293 27.22 35.76 -8.92
N ALA A 294 26.32 34.87 -8.48
CA ALA A 294 26.70 33.74 -7.63
C ALA A 294 27.63 32.79 -8.40
N ARG A 295 28.48 32.07 -7.67
CA ARG A 295 29.43 31.10 -8.23
C ARG A 295 29.18 29.75 -7.59
N LEU A 296 29.18 28.71 -8.42
CA LEU A 296 29.02 27.33 -7.97
C LEU A 296 30.20 26.95 -7.09
N LEU A 297 29.92 26.55 -5.86
CA LEU A 297 30.89 25.97 -4.94
C LEU A 297 30.89 24.44 -5.07
N TYR A 298 29.71 23.84 -5.12
CA TYR A 298 29.51 22.40 -5.17
C TYR A 298 28.19 22.05 -5.85
N ALA A 299 28.16 20.99 -6.64
CA ALA A 299 26.94 20.40 -7.17
C ALA A 299 26.83 18.96 -6.70
N ALA A 300 25.80 18.66 -5.91
CA ALA A 300 25.50 17.30 -5.47
C ALA A 300 24.61 16.62 -6.51
N GLN A 301 25.01 15.44 -6.97
CA GLN A 301 24.25 14.68 -7.96
C GLN A 301 23.44 13.55 -7.31
N SER A 302 22.23 13.30 -7.81
CA SER A 302 21.44 12.11 -7.48
C SER A 302 22.15 10.82 -7.87
N GLU A 303 21.61 9.69 -7.43
CA GLU A 303 21.83 8.43 -8.16
C GLU A 303 21.36 8.55 -9.62
N THR A 304 21.81 7.64 -10.48
CA THR A 304 21.32 7.58 -11.87
C THR A 304 19.81 7.37 -11.93
N PHE A 305 19.19 7.87 -12.99
CA PHE A 305 17.75 7.83 -13.17
C PHE A 305 17.20 6.40 -13.16
N ASP A 306 17.94 5.38 -13.62
CA ASP A 306 17.49 3.98 -13.54
C ASP A 306 17.19 3.53 -12.09
N LEU A 307 17.95 4.00 -11.10
CA LEU A 307 17.73 3.71 -9.68
C LEU A 307 16.54 4.48 -9.14
N VAL A 308 16.41 5.77 -9.50
CA VAL A 308 15.24 6.59 -9.15
C VAL A 308 13.96 5.98 -9.74
N LEU A 309 14.03 5.50 -10.97
CA LEU A 309 12.94 4.84 -11.68
C LEU A 309 12.54 3.52 -11.00
N LYS A 310 13.50 2.68 -10.59
CA LYS A 310 13.24 1.48 -9.79
C LYS A 310 12.52 1.83 -8.49
N ARG A 311 12.96 2.88 -7.78
CA ARG A 311 12.29 3.33 -6.56
C ARG A 311 10.84 3.76 -6.85
N MET A 312 10.60 4.51 -7.92
CA MET A 312 9.25 4.91 -8.34
C MET A 312 8.37 3.69 -8.61
N ASN A 313 8.80 2.78 -9.47
CA ASN A 313 7.94 1.73 -9.99
C ASN A 313 7.77 0.57 -9.00
N LYS A 314 8.82 0.14 -8.30
CA LYS A 314 8.74 -0.96 -7.32
C LYS A 314 7.96 -0.59 -6.06
N HIS A 315 8.09 0.65 -5.59
CA HIS A 315 7.35 1.15 -4.42
C HIS A 315 6.08 1.94 -4.79
N SER A 316 5.83 2.14 -6.09
CA SER A 316 4.69 2.91 -6.60
C SER A 316 4.63 4.36 -6.07
N SER A 317 5.78 5.01 -5.89
CA SER A 317 5.85 6.34 -5.28
C SER A 317 5.17 7.42 -6.14
N ASN A 318 4.11 8.04 -5.60
CA ASN A 318 3.43 9.17 -6.25
C ASN A 318 4.35 10.39 -6.31
N PHE A 319 5.03 10.68 -5.20
CA PHE A 319 5.98 11.79 -5.10
C PHE A 319 7.04 11.74 -6.22
N VAL A 320 7.70 10.60 -6.41
CA VAL A 320 8.73 10.48 -7.46
C VAL A 320 8.13 10.66 -8.86
N ALA A 321 6.91 10.16 -9.10
CA ALA A 321 6.25 10.31 -10.40
C ALA A 321 5.93 11.78 -10.73
N GLU A 322 5.44 12.56 -9.76
CA GLU A 322 5.15 13.98 -10.00
C GLU A 322 6.43 14.83 -10.09
N GLN A 323 7.45 14.53 -9.29
CA GLN A 323 8.79 15.15 -9.42
C GLN A 323 9.36 14.92 -10.82
N LEU A 324 9.28 13.69 -11.33
CA LEU A 324 9.75 13.36 -12.68
C LEU A 324 8.97 14.08 -13.75
N LEU A 325 7.65 14.18 -13.61
CA LEU A 325 6.82 14.87 -14.59
C LEU A 325 7.19 16.36 -14.67
N LYS A 326 7.37 17.04 -13.53
CA LYS A 326 7.85 18.43 -13.53
C LYS A 326 9.28 18.58 -14.04
N THR A 327 10.16 17.63 -13.72
CA THR A 327 11.54 17.60 -14.24
C THR A 327 11.54 17.50 -15.76
N LEU A 328 10.70 16.63 -16.35
CA LEU A 328 10.54 16.56 -17.80
C LEU A 328 10.10 17.90 -18.39
N GLY A 329 9.15 18.57 -17.74
CA GLY A 329 8.73 19.91 -18.12
C GLY A 329 9.89 20.90 -18.13
N ALA A 330 10.67 20.95 -17.04
CA ALA A 330 11.79 21.87 -16.89
C ALA A 330 12.92 21.60 -17.90
N GLU A 331 13.31 20.33 -18.08
CA GLU A 331 14.41 19.93 -18.96
C GLU A 331 14.09 20.13 -20.44
N VAL A 332 12.86 19.81 -20.86
CA VAL A 332 12.49 19.83 -22.29
C VAL A 332 11.87 21.16 -22.73
N LYS A 333 11.14 21.85 -21.84
CA LYS A 333 10.45 23.11 -22.17
C LYS A 333 11.07 24.34 -21.47
N GLY A 334 12.04 24.15 -20.58
CA GLY A 334 12.67 25.19 -19.77
C GLY A 334 12.02 25.37 -18.39
N PRO A 335 12.76 25.89 -17.39
CA PRO A 335 12.20 26.20 -16.07
C PRO A 335 11.29 27.45 -16.11
N PRO A 336 10.30 27.55 -15.20
CA PRO A 336 9.95 26.57 -14.19
C PRO A 336 9.25 25.32 -14.76
N GLY A 337 9.65 24.15 -14.29
CA GLY A 337 8.94 22.89 -14.56
C GLY A 337 7.57 22.89 -13.89
N SER A 338 6.53 22.60 -14.68
CA SER A 338 5.14 22.50 -14.21
C SER A 338 4.55 21.15 -14.59
N THR A 339 3.48 20.74 -13.89
CA THR A 339 2.75 19.52 -14.25
C THR A 339 2.22 19.60 -15.68
N ALA A 340 1.72 20.77 -16.11
CA ALA A 340 1.23 20.99 -17.46
C ALA A 340 2.33 20.81 -18.52
N ASN A 341 3.52 21.36 -18.30
CA ASN A 341 4.65 21.19 -19.22
C ASN A 341 5.12 19.73 -19.26
N GLY A 342 5.17 19.06 -18.11
CA GLY A 342 5.49 17.65 -18.03
C GLY A 342 4.50 16.76 -18.78
N VAL A 343 3.20 17.00 -18.59
CA VAL A 343 2.13 16.31 -19.35
C VAL A 343 2.34 16.55 -20.84
N ALA A 344 2.54 17.79 -21.30
CA ALA A 344 2.73 18.09 -22.71
C ALA A 344 3.91 17.31 -23.34
N VAL A 345 5.00 17.13 -22.60
CA VAL A 345 6.16 16.32 -23.02
C VAL A 345 5.80 14.83 -23.10
N ALA A 346 5.10 14.30 -22.10
CA ALA A 346 4.63 12.91 -22.10
C ALA A 346 3.64 12.63 -23.24
N GLU A 347 2.73 13.57 -23.51
CA GLU A 347 1.78 13.48 -24.63
C GLU A 347 2.48 13.55 -25.99
N GLU A 348 3.54 14.35 -26.12
CA GLU A 348 4.36 14.39 -27.33
C GLU A 348 5.05 13.04 -27.59
N PHE A 349 5.55 12.40 -26.53
CA PHE A 349 6.09 11.04 -26.61
C PHE A 349 5.02 10.00 -26.97
N LEU A 350 3.85 10.05 -26.34
CA LEU A 350 2.76 9.11 -26.66
C LEU A 350 2.36 9.18 -28.13
N ASP A 351 2.17 10.40 -28.65
CA ASP A 351 1.71 10.65 -30.02
C ASP A 351 2.76 10.25 -31.07
N ARG A 352 3.98 10.78 -30.95
CA ARG A 352 5.01 10.64 -32.00
C ARG A 352 5.78 9.33 -31.95
N GLU A 353 5.81 8.69 -30.79
CA GLU A 353 6.79 7.66 -30.49
C GLU A 353 6.18 6.36 -29.96
N ALA A 354 5.05 6.45 -29.25
CA ALA A 354 4.28 5.26 -28.84
C ALA A 354 3.14 4.92 -29.81
N GLY A 355 2.80 5.84 -30.72
CA GLY A 355 1.68 5.69 -31.65
C GLY A 355 0.31 5.74 -30.96
N ILE A 356 0.21 6.49 -29.86
CA ILE A 356 -1.00 6.69 -29.06
C ILE A 356 -1.45 8.13 -29.25
N PRO A 357 -2.45 8.40 -30.12
CA PRO A 357 -2.79 9.76 -30.54
C PRO A 357 -3.28 10.64 -29.39
N ARG A 358 -2.93 11.94 -29.43
CA ARG A 358 -3.52 12.92 -28.51
C ARG A 358 -5.04 12.93 -28.59
N GLY A 359 -5.70 13.13 -27.45
CA GLY A 359 -7.16 13.09 -27.33
C GLY A 359 -7.77 11.68 -27.25
N SER A 360 -6.97 10.61 -27.45
CA SER A 360 -7.43 9.23 -27.24
C SER A 360 -7.31 8.73 -25.79
N TYR A 361 -6.76 9.55 -24.89
CA TYR A 361 -6.58 9.28 -23.46
C TYR A 361 -6.75 10.58 -22.67
N ILE A 362 -6.77 10.49 -21.33
CA ILE A 362 -6.75 11.65 -20.43
C ILE A 362 -5.56 11.49 -19.48
N LEU A 363 -4.57 12.37 -19.61
CA LEU A 363 -3.40 12.46 -18.73
C LEU A 363 -3.43 13.80 -17.97
N ARG A 364 -3.56 13.75 -16.64
CA ARG A 364 -3.68 14.92 -15.77
C ARG A 364 -2.58 15.02 -14.72
N ASN A 365 -2.06 13.89 -14.27
CA ASN A 365 -0.94 13.80 -13.33
C ASN A 365 -0.06 12.58 -13.64
N GLY A 366 1.16 12.53 -13.11
CA GLY A 366 2.13 11.49 -13.43
C GLY A 366 1.99 10.21 -12.62
N SER A 367 1.33 10.30 -11.46
CA SER A 367 1.21 9.21 -10.50
C SER A 367 0.01 8.31 -10.74
N GLY A 368 -1.06 8.82 -11.36
CA GLY A 368 -2.33 8.11 -11.42
C GLY A 368 -3.08 8.08 -10.09
N LEU A 369 -2.76 8.98 -9.16
CA LEU A 369 -3.53 9.17 -7.93
C LEU A 369 -4.87 9.86 -8.25
N ASN A 370 -5.92 9.45 -7.54
CA ASN A 370 -7.29 9.96 -7.63
C ASN A 370 -7.92 9.78 -9.02
N ASP A 371 -9.16 10.26 -9.18
CA ASP A 371 -9.96 9.97 -10.37
C ASP A 371 -9.82 11.06 -11.45
N THR A 372 -8.64 11.12 -12.09
CA THR A 372 -8.34 12.15 -13.11
C THR A 372 -7.80 11.63 -14.43
N ASN A 373 -7.20 10.43 -14.45
CA ASN A 373 -6.57 9.87 -15.65
C ASN A 373 -7.46 8.81 -16.31
N ARG A 374 -7.41 8.70 -17.64
CA ARG A 374 -8.08 7.66 -18.41
C ARG A 374 -7.16 7.10 -19.48
N PHE A 375 -6.98 5.79 -19.49
CA PHE A 375 -6.25 5.05 -20.53
C PHE A 375 -7.01 3.76 -20.86
N THR A 376 -6.82 3.25 -22.07
CA THR A 376 -7.35 1.95 -22.46
C THR A 376 -6.33 0.84 -22.20
N PRO A 377 -6.77 -0.41 -21.94
CA PRO A 377 -5.87 -1.56 -21.87
C PRO A 377 -4.99 -1.70 -23.13
N ARG A 378 -5.55 -1.40 -24.31
CA ARG A 378 -4.80 -1.42 -25.57
C ARG A 378 -3.64 -0.43 -25.58
N GLN A 379 -3.87 0.81 -25.13
CA GLN A 379 -2.84 1.84 -25.08
C GLN A 379 -1.70 1.45 -24.14
N LEU A 380 -2.01 0.92 -22.95
CA LEU A 380 -0.97 0.48 -22.03
C LEU A 380 -0.19 -0.73 -22.56
N ALA A 381 -0.85 -1.71 -23.19
CA ALA A 381 -0.15 -2.82 -23.82
C ALA A 381 0.71 -2.39 -25.03
N GLN A 382 0.24 -1.41 -25.80
CA GLN A 382 0.99 -0.78 -26.90
C GLN A 382 2.24 -0.08 -26.38
N LEU A 383 2.12 0.71 -25.31
CA LEU A 383 3.26 1.36 -24.67
C LEU A 383 4.31 0.34 -24.21
N LEU A 384 3.87 -0.75 -23.57
CA LEU A 384 4.76 -1.84 -23.15
C LEU A 384 5.47 -2.49 -24.34
N LYS A 385 4.75 -2.75 -25.43
CA LYS A 385 5.36 -3.28 -26.65
C LYS A 385 6.41 -2.31 -27.21
N VAL A 386 6.11 -1.02 -27.29
CA VAL A 386 7.04 0.01 -27.77
C VAL A 386 8.30 0.07 -26.91
N MET A 387 8.16 0.01 -25.58
CA MET A 387 9.32 0.01 -24.69
C MET A 387 10.13 -1.28 -24.78
N TRP A 388 9.49 -2.42 -25.01
CA TRP A 388 10.16 -3.70 -25.25
C TRP A 388 11.01 -3.68 -26.53
N ASP A 389 10.48 -3.12 -27.62
CA ASP A 389 11.16 -3.08 -28.92
C ASP A 389 12.36 -2.09 -28.93
N ARG A 390 12.45 -1.20 -27.92
CA ARG A 390 13.53 -0.21 -27.78
C ARG A 390 14.69 -0.74 -26.96
N PHE A 391 15.57 -1.52 -27.60
CA PHE A 391 16.72 -2.16 -26.93
C PHE A 391 17.53 -1.25 -25.98
N PRO A 392 17.83 0.03 -26.29
CA PRO A 392 18.58 0.90 -25.37
C PRO A 392 17.85 1.30 -24.08
N LEU A 393 16.52 1.14 -24.01
CA LEU A 393 15.69 1.52 -22.86
C LEU A 393 14.96 0.32 -22.22
N ALA A 394 14.83 -0.77 -22.97
CA ALA A 394 14.06 -1.94 -22.57
C ALA A 394 14.58 -2.57 -21.25
N PRO A 395 15.90 -2.77 -21.02
CA PRO A 395 16.41 -3.36 -19.78
C PRO A 395 16.08 -2.53 -18.54
N GLU A 396 16.23 -1.21 -18.61
CA GLU A 396 15.98 -0.28 -17.51
C GLU A 396 14.49 -0.17 -17.23
N PHE A 397 13.65 -0.07 -18.27
CA PHE A 397 12.20 -0.07 -18.10
C PHE A 397 11.71 -1.39 -17.49
N LEU A 398 12.14 -2.54 -18.03
CA LEU A 398 11.77 -3.88 -17.56
C LEU A 398 12.25 -4.17 -16.13
N SER A 399 13.45 -3.70 -15.76
CA SER A 399 13.99 -3.90 -14.42
C SER A 399 13.35 -2.99 -13.36
N SER A 400 12.74 -1.89 -13.79
CA SER A 400 12.09 -0.93 -12.89
C SER A 400 10.77 -1.43 -12.28
N VAL A 401 10.02 -2.30 -12.97
CA VAL A 401 8.73 -2.81 -12.49
C VAL A 401 8.90 -3.98 -11.51
N GLY A 402 7.82 -4.33 -10.79
CA GLY A 402 7.85 -5.38 -9.77
C GLY A 402 7.94 -6.78 -10.38
N ILE A 403 8.56 -7.72 -9.67
CA ILE A 403 8.71 -9.12 -10.05
C ILE A 403 7.79 -9.98 -9.19
N ALA A 404 6.89 -10.74 -9.82
CA ALA A 404 5.95 -11.63 -9.15
C ALA A 404 6.66 -12.59 -8.17
N GLY A 405 6.19 -12.61 -6.93
CA GLY A 405 6.70 -13.46 -5.85
C GLY A 405 8.11 -13.08 -5.35
N LYS A 406 8.68 -11.94 -5.76
CA LYS A 406 10.09 -11.58 -5.46
C LYS A 406 10.26 -10.18 -4.89
N ASP A 407 9.70 -9.13 -5.51
CA ASP A 407 9.97 -7.76 -5.09
C ASP A 407 8.81 -6.77 -5.36
N GLY A 408 9.02 -5.52 -4.89
CA GLY A 408 8.06 -4.44 -5.03
C GLY A 408 6.67 -4.80 -4.49
N THR A 409 5.64 -4.20 -5.10
CA THR A 409 4.22 -4.47 -4.81
C THR A 409 3.74 -5.86 -5.24
N LEU A 410 4.58 -6.69 -5.86
CA LEU A 410 4.27 -8.05 -6.29
C LEU A 410 4.95 -9.14 -5.45
N ARG A 411 5.73 -8.77 -4.43
CA ARG A 411 6.58 -9.69 -3.65
C ARG A 411 5.85 -10.90 -3.05
N TYR A 412 4.58 -10.76 -2.69
CA TYR A 412 3.75 -11.83 -2.11
C TYR A 412 2.58 -12.27 -2.99
N ARG A 413 2.51 -11.73 -4.21
CA ARG A 413 1.50 -12.15 -5.18
C ARG A 413 2.04 -13.31 -6.00
N PHE A 414 1.13 -14.12 -6.54
CA PHE A 414 1.42 -15.26 -7.40
C PHE A 414 2.15 -16.44 -6.74
N GLU A 415 2.28 -16.51 -5.41
CA GLU A 415 2.92 -17.64 -4.71
C GLU A 415 2.27 -18.98 -5.12
N GLY A 416 3.09 -19.98 -5.39
CA GLY A 416 2.62 -21.30 -5.85
C GLY A 416 2.23 -21.39 -7.35
N SER A 417 2.40 -20.31 -8.13
CA SER A 417 2.11 -20.32 -9.57
C SER A 417 3.35 -20.15 -10.45
N GLU A 418 3.21 -20.47 -11.74
CA GLU A 418 4.29 -20.32 -12.73
C GLU A 418 4.68 -18.87 -13.02
N ALA A 419 3.89 -17.90 -12.58
CA ALA A 419 4.20 -16.47 -12.76
C ALA A 419 5.37 -16.00 -11.89
N VAL A 420 5.71 -16.70 -10.80
CA VAL A 420 6.80 -16.31 -9.90
C VAL A 420 8.11 -16.19 -10.68
N GLY A 421 8.74 -15.01 -10.61
CA GLY A 421 9.98 -14.71 -11.33
C GLY A 421 9.83 -14.51 -12.85
N ARG A 422 8.72 -14.93 -13.46
CA ARG A 422 8.45 -14.82 -14.90
C ARG A 422 7.59 -13.63 -15.28
N LEU A 423 6.71 -13.19 -14.38
CA LEU A 423 5.87 -12.00 -14.55
C LEU A 423 6.53 -10.78 -13.92
N ARG A 424 6.59 -9.69 -14.71
CA ARG A 424 7.11 -8.39 -14.29
C ARG A 424 6.08 -7.30 -14.60
N ALA A 425 5.54 -6.61 -13.61
CA ALA A 425 4.44 -5.68 -13.84
C ALA A 425 4.36 -4.53 -12.84
N LYS A 426 3.67 -3.47 -13.26
CA LYS A 426 3.24 -2.37 -12.41
C LYS A 426 1.81 -2.64 -11.92
N THR A 427 1.61 -2.44 -10.62
CA THR A 427 0.29 -2.51 -9.97
C THR A 427 -0.35 -1.13 -9.90
N GLY A 428 -1.68 -1.09 -9.81
CA GLY A 428 -2.45 0.09 -9.41
C GLY A 428 -3.67 -0.31 -8.60
N THR A 429 -3.93 0.41 -7.51
CA THR A 429 -5.12 0.20 -6.68
C THR A 429 -5.56 1.55 -6.13
N LEU A 430 -6.84 1.89 -6.33
CA LEU A 430 -7.56 3.01 -5.71
C LEU A 430 -8.90 2.48 -5.19
N GLU A 431 -9.79 3.35 -4.72
CA GLU A 431 -11.18 2.99 -4.43
C GLU A 431 -11.85 2.46 -5.72
N ASN A 432 -12.38 1.24 -5.65
CA ASN A 432 -13.08 0.54 -6.75
C ASN A 432 -12.29 0.39 -8.07
N VAL A 433 -10.97 0.60 -8.04
CA VAL A 433 -10.08 0.48 -9.21
C VAL A 433 -8.90 -0.43 -8.87
N SER A 434 -8.66 -1.42 -9.73
CA SER A 434 -7.49 -2.30 -9.65
C SER A 434 -6.91 -2.52 -11.04
N ALA A 435 -5.58 -2.45 -11.18
CA ALA A 435 -4.90 -2.63 -12.45
C ALA A 435 -3.57 -3.38 -12.29
N LEU A 436 -3.19 -4.12 -13.33
CA LEU A 436 -1.89 -4.78 -13.47
C LEU A 436 -1.48 -4.74 -14.94
N SER A 437 -0.31 -4.19 -15.24
CA SER A 437 0.20 -4.14 -16.61
C SER A 437 1.69 -4.39 -16.64
N GLY A 438 2.14 -5.24 -17.55
CA GLY A 438 3.55 -5.58 -17.67
C GLY A 438 3.84 -6.66 -18.69
N TYR A 439 4.85 -7.45 -18.38
CA TYR A 439 5.41 -8.50 -19.22
C TYR A 439 5.35 -9.85 -18.51
N VAL A 440 5.26 -10.91 -19.29
CA VAL A 440 5.37 -12.28 -18.79
C VAL A 440 5.99 -13.18 -19.83
N GLN A 441 6.94 -14.01 -19.40
CA GLN A 441 7.40 -15.15 -20.19
C GLN A 441 6.65 -16.40 -19.72
N SER A 442 5.99 -17.11 -20.63
CA SER A 442 5.30 -18.34 -20.28
C SER A 442 6.26 -19.53 -20.10
N VAL A 443 5.76 -20.62 -19.54
CA VAL A 443 6.49 -21.90 -19.44
C VAL A 443 6.90 -22.41 -20.83
N GLY A 444 6.04 -22.23 -21.84
CA GLY A 444 6.34 -22.55 -23.25
C GLY A 444 7.36 -21.62 -23.91
N GLY A 445 7.85 -20.59 -23.22
CA GLY A 445 8.89 -19.66 -23.68
C GLY A 445 8.36 -18.43 -24.40
N GLU A 446 7.07 -18.39 -24.76
CA GLU A 446 6.46 -17.24 -25.43
C GLU A 446 6.41 -16.03 -24.49
N ARG A 447 6.75 -14.85 -25.02
CA ARG A 447 6.75 -13.59 -24.27
C ARG A 447 5.52 -12.77 -24.60
N PHE A 448 4.91 -12.18 -23.58
CA PHE A 448 3.71 -11.37 -23.73
C PHE A 448 3.86 -10.01 -23.06
N ALA A 449 3.25 -9.00 -23.67
CA ALA A 449 2.88 -7.75 -22.99
C ALA A 449 1.37 -7.78 -22.71
N PHE A 450 0.97 -7.33 -21.54
CA PHE A 450 -0.43 -7.36 -21.12
C PHE A 450 -0.84 -6.14 -20.32
N SER A 451 -2.12 -5.81 -20.38
CA SER A 451 -2.76 -4.84 -19.52
C SER A 451 -4.12 -5.35 -19.06
N VAL A 452 -4.33 -5.35 -17.74
CA VAL A 452 -5.62 -5.62 -17.09
C VAL A 452 -6.00 -4.40 -16.28
N ILE A 453 -7.18 -3.84 -16.55
CA ILE A 453 -7.77 -2.74 -15.78
C ILE A 453 -9.17 -3.16 -15.35
N VAL A 454 -9.46 -3.00 -14.07
CA VAL A 454 -10.76 -3.25 -13.48
C VAL A 454 -11.23 -1.99 -12.77
N ASN A 455 -12.39 -1.47 -13.17
CA ASN A 455 -13.04 -0.31 -12.55
C ASN A 455 -14.41 -0.70 -12.01
N ASP A 456 -14.95 0.16 -11.16
CA ASP A 456 -16.33 0.13 -10.69
C ASP A 456 -16.69 -1.20 -9.99
N HIS A 457 -15.69 -1.89 -9.41
CA HIS A 457 -15.93 -3.11 -8.65
C HIS A 457 -16.51 -2.76 -7.26
N PRO A 458 -17.54 -3.45 -6.78
CA PRO A 458 -18.07 -3.23 -5.44
C PRO A 458 -17.12 -3.80 -4.38
N GLY A 459 -17.10 -3.19 -3.20
CA GLY A 459 -16.38 -3.71 -2.04
C GLY A 459 -14.85 -3.75 -2.20
N ARG A 460 -14.22 -4.77 -1.62
CA ARG A 460 -12.75 -4.83 -1.49
C ARG A 460 -12.02 -5.08 -2.81
N ALA A 461 -10.84 -4.49 -2.94
CA ALA A 461 -9.92 -4.78 -4.05
C ALA A 461 -9.32 -6.19 -4.00
N ALA A 462 -9.19 -6.83 -2.82
CA ALA A 462 -8.46 -8.10 -2.68
C ALA A 462 -9.00 -9.25 -3.58
N PRO A 463 -10.32 -9.54 -3.64
CA PRO A 463 -10.84 -10.55 -4.57
C PRO A 463 -10.57 -10.21 -6.05
N VAL A 464 -10.61 -8.92 -6.40
CA VAL A 464 -10.34 -8.44 -7.76
C VAL A 464 -8.86 -8.63 -8.10
N ILE A 465 -7.97 -8.29 -7.17
CA ILE A 465 -6.52 -8.51 -7.26
C ILE A 465 -6.21 -10.00 -7.43
N GLN A 466 -6.87 -10.89 -6.68
CA GLN A 466 -6.74 -12.34 -6.83
C GLN A 466 -7.18 -12.81 -8.21
N GLY A 467 -8.30 -12.30 -8.74
CA GLY A 467 -8.73 -12.58 -10.11
C GLY A 467 -7.71 -12.09 -11.15
N ILE A 468 -7.12 -10.92 -10.94
CA ILE A 468 -6.06 -10.37 -11.81
C ILE A 468 -4.80 -11.25 -11.73
N ASP A 469 -4.47 -11.77 -10.54
CA ASP A 469 -3.37 -12.73 -10.36
C ASP A 469 -3.66 -14.05 -11.06
N ALA A 470 -4.91 -14.52 -11.05
CA ALA A 470 -5.31 -15.71 -11.81
C ALA A 470 -5.10 -15.53 -13.32
N ILE A 471 -5.42 -14.34 -13.85
CA ILE A 471 -5.12 -13.98 -15.24
C ILE A 471 -3.61 -14.05 -15.50
N GLY A 472 -2.79 -13.40 -14.67
CA GLY A 472 -1.32 -13.41 -14.85
C GLY A 472 -0.72 -14.82 -14.74
N ALA A 473 -1.22 -15.65 -13.83
CA ALA A 473 -0.83 -17.05 -13.68
C ALA A 473 -1.25 -17.90 -14.89
N ALA A 474 -2.45 -17.67 -15.43
CA ALA A 474 -2.92 -18.34 -16.65
C ALA A 474 -1.98 -18.05 -17.84
N VAL A 475 -1.60 -16.78 -18.03
CA VAL A 475 -0.67 -16.39 -19.11
C VAL A 475 0.72 -17.00 -18.89
N ALA A 476 1.23 -16.98 -17.65
CA ALA A 476 2.52 -17.60 -17.33
C ALA A 476 2.53 -19.12 -17.56
N ALA A 477 1.39 -19.80 -17.41
CA ALA A 477 1.25 -21.24 -17.55
C ALA A 477 1.01 -21.73 -18.99
N VAL A 478 1.00 -20.85 -19.99
CA VAL A 478 0.96 -21.25 -21.40
C VAL A 478 2.14 -22.18 -21.70
N GLY A 479 1.86 -23.35 -22.28
CA GLY A 479 2.86 -24.41 -22.51
C GLY A 479 3.20 -25.28 -21.29
N ALA A 480 2.60 -25.04 -20.12
CA ALA A 480 2.82 -25.87 -18.93
C ALA A 480 1.98 -27.16 -18.94
N PRO A 481 2.43 -28.25 -18.27
CA PRO A 481 1.62 -29.46 -18.11
C PRO A 481 0.29 -29.20 -17.34
N GLY A 482 -0.83 -29.38 -18.05
CA GLY A 482 -2.18 -29.08 -17.53
C GLY A 482 -2.70 -27.68 -17.90
N GLY A 483 -1.87 -26.85 -18.53
CA GLY A 483 -2.25 -25.59 -19.15
C GLY A 483 -2.75 -24.50 -18.19
N PRO A 484 -3.31 -23.41 -18.74
CA PRO A 484 -3.75 -22.25 -17.98
C PRO A 484 -4.84 -22.55 -16.93
N ASP A 485 -5.80 -23.43 -17.22
CA ASP A 485 -6.87 -23.81 -16.29
C ASP A 485 -6.33 -24.39 -14.98
N ARG A 486 -5.30 -25.24 -15.06
CA ARG A 486 -4.66 -25.83 -13.86
C ARG A 486 -3.98 -24.75 -13.02
N ALA A 487 -3.29 -23.81 -13.64
CA ALA A 487 -2.61 -22.73 -12.93
C ALA A 487 -3.61 -21.81 -12.20
N VAL A 488 -4.73 -21.49 -12.85
CA VAL A 488 -5.85 -20.78 -12.20
C VAL A 488 -6.39 -21.59 -11.03
N ALA A 489 -6.64 -22.88 -11.22
CA ALA A 489 -7.13 -23.74 -10.14
C ALA A 489 -6.14 -23.81 -8.96
N SER A 490 -4.84 -23.97 -9.22
CA SER A 490 -3.82 -24.00 -8.16
C SER A 490 -3.69 -22.69 -7.40
N LEU A 491 -3.87 -21.54 -8.06
CA LEU A 491 -3.82 -20.23 -7.40
C LEU A 491 -5.12 -19.90 -6.65
N MET A 492 -6.27 -20.33 -7.17
CA MET A 492 -7.59 -20.02 -6.62
C MET A 492 -8.09 -21.06 -5.62
N GLN A 493 -7.48 -22.24 -5.54
CA GLN A 493 -7.82 -23.20 -4.50
C GLN A 493 -7.27 -22.72 -3.15
N PRO A 494 -8.11 -22.59 -2.10
CA PRO A 494 -7.58 -22.64 -0.74
C PRO A 494 -6.83 -23.95 -0.59
N SER A 495 -5.70 -23.94 0.12
CA SER A 495 -4.88 -25.12 0.37
C SER A 495 -5.77 -26.35 0.54
N SER A 496 -5.68 -27.36 -0.33
CA SER A 496 -6.47 -28.61 -0.24
C SER A 496 -6.10 -29.46 0.99
N VAL A 497 -5.36 -28.87 1.93
CA VAL A 497 -5.03 -29.40 3.22
C VAL A 497 -6.25 -29.17 4.10
N SER A 498 -6.92 -30.25 4.52
CA SER A 498 -7.97 -30.16 5.53
C SER A 498 -7.47 -29.27 6.68
N PRO A 499 -8.27 -28.30 7.14
CA PRO A 499 -7.90 -27.48 8.28
C PRO A 499 -7.41 -28.41 9.40
N SER A 500 -6.30 -28.07 10.05
CA SER A 500 -5.76 -28.94 11.09
C SER A 500 -6.81 -29.13 12.18
N SER A 501 -6.71 -30.21 12.96
CA SER A 501 -7.58 -30.37 14.12
C SER A 501 -7.54 -29.11 15.00
N ASN A 502 -8.64 -28.77 15.67
CA ASN A 502 -8.66 -27.58 16.54
C ASN A 502 -7.56 -27.66 17.62
N GLU A 503 -7.18 -28.86 18.07
CA GLU A 503 -6.06 -29.03 19.02
C GLU A 503 -4.71 -28.65 18.42
N GLU A 504 -4.40 -29.11 17.20
CA GLU A 504 -3.17 -28.74 16.51
C GLU A 504 -3.10 -27.24 16.22
N ALA A 505 -4.21 -26.66 15.75
CA ALA A 505 -4.32 -25.23 15.50
C ALA A 505 -4.09 -24.43 16.80
N LYS A 506 -4.70 -24.85 17.91
CA LYS A 506 -4.50 -24.22 19.23
C LYS A 506 -3.04 -24.26 19.68
N ALA A 507 -2.36 -25.39 19.53
CA ALA A 507 -0.96 -25.52 19.91
C ALA A 507 -0.07 -24.55 19.11
N ARG A 508 -0.25 -24.49 17.78
CA ARG A 508 0.51 -23.58 16.90
C ARG A 508 0.19 -22.11 17.19
N ILE A 509 -1.10 -21.75 17.28
CA ILE A 509 -1.55 -20.38 17.61
C ILE A 509 -0.96 -19.92 18.95
N ARG A 510 -0.99 -20.74 19.98
CA ARG A 510 -0.39 -20.40 21.29
C ARG A 510 1.08 -20.06 21.16
N THR A 511 1.84 -20.86 20.41
CA THR A 511 3.26 -20.61 20.14
C THR A 511 3.47 -19.29 19.40
N TYR A 512 2.77 -19.05 18.30
CA TYR A 512 2.96 -17.84 17.51
C TYR A 512 2.52 -16.57 18.23
N LEU A 513 1.42 -16.62 18.98
CA LEU A 513 1.03 -15.52 19.86
C LEU A 513 2.13 -15.23 20.89
N ALA A 514 2.69 -16.26 21.54
CA ALA A 514 3.78 -16.08 22.52
C ALA A 514 5.05 -15.47 21.91
N VAL A 515 5.38 -15.82 20.66
CA VAL A 515 6.49 -15.21 19.91
C VAL A 515 6.18 -13.74 19.61
N ALA A 516 4.96 -13.44 19.15
CA ALA A 516 4.51 -12.07 18.83
C ALA A 516 4.49 -11.14 20.05
N GLN A 517 4.19 -11.65 21.25
CA GLN A 517 4.14 -10.84 22.48
C GLN A 517 5.45 -10.11 22.79
N LYS A 518 6.57 -10.56 22.22
CA LYS A 518 7.88 -9.97 22.44
C LYS A 518 8.16 -8.75 21.56
N ALA A 519 7.35 -8.50 20.52
CA ALA A 519 7.54 -7.43 19.53
C ALA A 519 9.00 -7.31 19.04
N ASP A 520 9.61 -8.46 18.74
CA ASP A 520 11.04 -8.59 18.49
C ASP A 520 11.32 -8.97 17.03
N GLN A 521 11.95 -8.06 16.29
CA GLN A 521 12.29 -8.22 14.89
C GLN A 521 13.17 -9.45 14.61
N ARG A 522 13.91 -9.95 15.60
CA ARG A 522 14.74 -11.15 15.48
C ARG A 522 13.91 -12.41 15.22
N ASN A 523 12.60 -12.38 15.50
CA ASN A 523 11.69 -13.47 15.21
C ASN A 523 11.23 -13.52 13.74
N LEU A 524 11.41 -12.43 12.97
CA LEU A 524 10.90 -12.33 11.60
C LEU A 524 11.39 -13.45 10.67
N PRO A 525 12.67 -13.89 10.66
CA PRO A 525 13.10 -14.97 9.79
C PRO A 525 12.34 -16.28 10.05
N PHE A 526 12.11 -16.61 11.32
CA PHE A 526 11.34 -17.78 11.74
C PHE A 526 9.86 -17.63 11.34
N LEU A 527 9.21 -16.53 11.72
CA LEU A 527 7.79 -16.30 11.46
C LEU A 527 7.47 -16.28 9.97
N ARG A 528 8.32 -15.64 9.15
CA ARG A 528 8.17 -15.61 7.68
C ARG A 528 8.33 -16.99 7.06
N THR A 529 9.26 -17.80 7.57
CA THR A 529 9.44 -19.18 7.10
C THR A 529 8.22 -20.01 7.45
N ALA A 530 7.75 -19.95 8.69
CA ALA A 530 6.55 -20.65 9.15
C ALA A 530 5.31 -20.23 8.35
N TRP A 531 5.11 -18.93 8.12
CA TRP A 531 3.98 -18.39 7.35
C TRP A 531 3.92 -18.91 5.91
N ARG A 532 5.07 -19.04 5.23
CA ARG A 532 5.14 -19.59 3.87
C ARG A 532 4.77 -21.06 3.81
N THR A 533 5.10 -21.83 4.85
CA THR A 533 4.85 -23.27 4.90
C THR A 533 3.52 -23.64 5.58
N GLU A 534 2.83 -22.67 6.18
CA GLU A 534 1.54 -22.89 6.84
C GLU A 534 0.42 -22.86 5.81
N HIS A 535 -0.45 -23.87 5.91
CA HIS A 535 -1.54 -24.11 4.98
C HIS A 535 -2.91 -23.94 5.64
N ASP A 536 -2.99 -24.00 6.98
CA ASP A 536 -4.22 -23.72 7.73
C ASP A 536 -4.51 -22.21 7.72
N PRO A 537 -5.63 -21.75 7.14
CA PRO A 537 -5.89 -20.32 6.95
C PRO A 537 -6.00 -19.53 8.26
N ALA A 538 -6.56 -20.13 9.31
CA ALA A 538 -6.69 -19.48 10.61
C ALA A 538 -5.31 -19.34 11.28
N VAL A 539 -4.49 -20.38 11.26
CA VAL A 539 -3.12 -20.33 11.82
C VAL A 539 -2.25 -19.39 11.00
N ARG A 540 -2.38 -19.39 9.67
CA ARG A 540 -1.66 -18.49 8.77
C ARG A 540 -2.00 -17.02 9.03
N ALA A 541 -3.27 -16.71 9.30
CA ALA A 541 -3.68 -15.37 9.71
C ALA A 541 -3.01 -14.93 11.03
N VAL A 542 -2.90 -15.83 12.02
CA VAL A 542 -2.19 -15.56 13.28
C VAL A 542 -0.69 -15.37 13.05
N LEU A 543 -0.06 -16.19 12.20
CA LEU A 543 1.34 -16.01 11.84
C LEU A 543 1.58 -14.65 11.17
N ALA A 544 0.70 -14.25 10.26
CA ALA A 544 0.77 -12.96 9.59
C ALA A 544 0.64 -11.79 10.59
N ASP A 545 -0.29 -11.94 11.54
CA ASP A 545 -0.45 -11.03 12.67
C ASP A 545 0.81 -10.96 13.53
N SER A 546 1.43 -12.11 13.83
CA SER A 546 2.69 -12.20 14.57
C SER A 546 3.86 -11.53 13.83
N ILE A 547 3.92 -11.64 12.51
CA ILE A 547 4.94 -10.95 11.68
C ILE A 547 4.75 -9.44 11.82
N TYR A 548 3.51 -8.95 11.64
CA TYR A 548 3.18 -7.54 11.77
C TYR A 548 3.49 -7.00 13.17
N GLU A 549 3.11 -7.71 14.23
CA GLU A 549 3.40 -7.30 15.61
C GLU A 549 4.90 -7.34 15.95
N SER A 550 5.69 -8.16 15.26
CA SER A 550 7.15 -8.20 15.44
C SER A 550 7.87 -7.03 14.78
N ASP A 551 7.34 -6.51 13.67
CA ASP A 551 7.81 -5.27 13.04
C ASP A 551 6.69 -4.57 12.27
N PRO A 552 5.99 -3.61 12.89
CA PRO A 552 4.91 -2.90 12.23
C PRO A 552 5.35 -2.00 11.08
N ARG A 553 6.65 -1.67 11.02
CA ARG A 553 7.24 -0.86 9.93
C ARG A 553 7.48 -1.70 8.69
N ASP A 554 7.45 -3.03 8.84
CA ASP A 554 7.60 -3.96 7.74
C ASP A 554 6.31 -3.97 6.92
N TYR A 555 6.28 -3.21 5.83
CA TYR A 555 5.20 -3.24 4.83
C TYR A 555 4.80 -4.66 4.44
N LEU A 556 5.78 -5.58 4.45
CA LEU A 556 5.57 -6.98 4.14
C LEU A 556 4.73 -7.70 5.19
N GLY A 557 4.95 -7.42 6.47
CA GLY A 557 4.10 -7.91 7.56
C GLY A 557 2.68 -7.38 7.46
N THR A 558 2.52 -6.09 7.15
CA THR A 558 1.21 -5.47 6.87
C THR A 558 0.48 -6.20 5.73
N ARG A 559 1.16 -6.43 4.61
CA ARG A 559 0.56 -7.11 3.45
C ARG A 559 0.19 -8.56 3.78
N ALA A 560 1.08 -9.30 4.44
CA ALA A 560 0.82 -10.67 4.87
C ALA A 560 -0.44 -10.75 5.75
N LEU A 561 -0.61 -9.82 6.71
CA LEU A 561 -1.77 -9.75 7.58
C LEU A 561 -3.06 -9.51 6.78
N LEU A 562 -3.05 -8.49 5.91
CA LEU A 562 -4.20 -8.14 5.09
C LEU A 562 -4.58 -9.27 4.12
N ASP A 563 -3.61 -9.97 3.53
CA ASP A 563 -3.86 -11.10 2.63
C ASP A 563 -4.37 -12.36 3.36
N SER A 564 -3.83 -12.65 4.55
CA SER A 564 -4.11 -13.90 5.26
C SER A 564 -5.40 -13.86 6.08
N PHE A 565 -5.77 -12.69 6.61
CA PHE A 565 -6.99 -12.55 7.38
C PHE A 565 -8.20 -12.42 6.45
N THR A 566 -9.38 -12.96 6.78
CA THR A 566 -10.66 -12.66 6.11
C THR A 566 -11.82 -12.76 7.11
N ALA A 567 -12.92 -12.05 6.87
CA ALA A 567 -14.12 -12.11 7.71
C ALA A 567 -14.95 -13.42 7.53
N SER A 568 -14.39 -14.43 6.86
CA SER A 568 -15.07 -15.71 6.59
C SER A 568 -15.17 -16.60 7.84
N ASP A 569 -16.05 -17.59 7.79
CA ASP A 569 -16.16 -18.60 8.85
C ASP A 569 -14.90 -19.49 8.98
N GLU A 570 -14.18 -19.68 7.88
CA GLU A 570 -12.94 -20.47 7.82
C GLU A 570 -11.80 -19.79 8.58
N VAL A 571 -11.68 -18.46 8.48
CA VAL A 571 -10.64 -17.67 9.15
C VAL A 571 -11.21 -17.04 10.41
N TYR A 572 -11.98 -15.96 10.30
CA TYR A 572 -12.47 -15.20 11.45
C TYR A 572 -13.39 -16.02 12.36
N GLY A 573 -14.34 -16.77 11.80
CA GLY A 573 -15.27 -17.59 12.58
C GLY A 573 -14.54 -18.68 13.40
N ARG A 574 -13.55 -19.33 12.79
CA ARG A 574 -12.70 -20.32 13.47
C ARG A 574 -11.77 -19.67 14.50
N LEU A 575 -11.15 -18.53 14.19
CA LEU A 575 -10.34 -17.77 15.15
C LEU A 575 -11.15 -17.33 16.37
N ARG A 576 -12.41 -16.92 16.21
CA ARG A 576 -13.32 -16.61 17.32
C ARG A 576 -13.49 -17.77 18.30
N ARG A 577 -13.71 -18.98 17.78
CA ARG A 577 -13.86 -20.20 18.60
C ARG A 577 -12.53 -20.54 19.29
N LEU A 578 -11.44 -20.59 18.54
CA LEU A 578 -10.11 -20.93 19.06
C LEU A 578 -9.64 -19.93 20.12
N ALA A 579 -9.85 -18.62 19.92
CA ALA A 579 -9.48 -17.58 20.87
C ALA A 579 -10.24 -17.73 22.21
N ARG A 580 -11.53 -18.08 22.15
CA ARG A 580 -12.36 -18.33 23.34
C ARG A 580 -11.86 -19.53 24.14
N GLU A 581 -11.53 -20.62 23.45
CA GLU A 581 -10.96 -21.82 24.09
C GLU A 581 -9.56 -21.56 24.68
N LEU A 582 -8.74 -20.77 23.99
CA LEU A 582 -7.41 -20.39 24.45
C LEU A 582 -7.42 -19.29 25.52
N LYS A 583 -8.56 -18.63 25.75
CA LYS A 583 -8.72 -17.46 26.63
C LYS A 583 -7.75 -16.32 26.27
N VAL A 584 -7.61 -16.06 24.98
CA VAL A 584 -6.78 -14.96 24.43
C VAL A 584 -7.66 -13.91 23.77
N GLU A 585 -7.12 -12.72 23.56
CA GLU A 585 -7.75 -11.71 22.70
C GLU A 585 -7.94 -12.26 21.29
N LEU A 586 -8.98 -11.77 20.61
CA LEU A 586 -9.29 -12.20 19.26
C LEU A 586 -8.16 -11.78 18.30
N PRO A 587 -7.41 -12.74 17.72
CA PRO A 587 -6.24 -12.41 16.91
C PRO A 587 -6.59 -11.54 15.70
N CYS A 588 -5.60 -10.81 15.19
CA CYS A 588 -5.67 -9.93 14.02
C CYS A 588 -6.51 -8.65 14.21
N VAL A 589 -7.57 -8.65 15.04
CA VAL A 589 -8.45 -7.47 15.17
C VAL A 589 -7.70 -6.27 15.74
N GLY A 590 -6.83 -6.46 16.73
CA GLY A 590 -6.01 -5.36 17.28
C GLY A 590 -5.04 -4.76 16.26
N SER A 591 -4.40 -5.61 15.46
CA SER A 591 -3.49 -5.19 14.40
C SER A 591 -4.19 -4.51 13.24
N LEU A 592 -5.37 -5.01 12.82
CA LEU A 592 -6.23 -4.34 11.85
C LEU A 592 -6.73 -3.00 12.36
N THR A 593 -7.04 -2.89 13.66
CA THR A 593 -7.40 -1.62 14.30
C THR A 593 -6.23 -0.63 14.24
N SER A 594 -5.01 -1.10 14.54
CA SER A 594 -3.81 -0.26 14.49
C SER A 594 -3.53 0.22 13.05
N LEU A 595 -3.58 -0.68 12.07
CA LEU A 595 -3.45 -0.32 10.64
C LEU A 595 -4.58 0.62 10.19
N GLY A 596 -5.81 0.39 10.65
CA GLY A 596 -6.95 1.25 10.37
C GLY A 596 -6.80 2.63 11.00
N ALA A 597 -6.21 2.73 12.19
CA ALA A 597 -5.90 4.00 12.85
C ALA A 597 -4.78 4.77 12.15
N GLU A 598 -3.89 4.06 11.45
CA GLU A 598 -2.94 4.61 10.47
C GLU A 598 -3.61 4.96 9.12
N GLY A 599 -4.92 4.73 9.03
CA GLY A 599 -5.80 4.97 7.88
C GLY A 599 -5.64 3.96 6.74
N ASN A 600 -5.11 2.77 6.98
CA ASN A 600 -5.03 1.72 5.95
C ASN A 600 -6.44 1.32 5.49
N GLY A 601 -6.84 1.74 4.29
CA GLY A 601 -8.20 1.51 3.75
C GLY A 601 -8.61 0.04 3.65
N GLU A 602 -7.66 -0.87 3.41
CA GLU A 602 -7.99 -2.29 3.38
C GLU A 602 -8.24 -2.86 4.78
N ALA A 603 -7.44 -2.44 5.78
CA ALA A 603 -7.68 -2.81 7.17
C ALA A 603 -9.04 -2.28 7.66
N LEU A 604 -9.36 -1.04 7.31
CA LEU A 604 -10.66 -0.41 7.59
C LEU A 604 -11.82 -1.18 6.95
N ALA A 605 -11.69 -1.55 5.68
CA ALA A 605 -12.67 -2.39 5.01
C ALA A 605 -12.86 -3.73 5.73
N ARG A 606 -11.78 -4.36 6.25
CA ARG A 606 -11.92 -5.58 7.06
C ARG A 606 -12.67 -5.32 8.36
N LEU A 607 -12.37 -4.25 9.08
CA LEU A 607 -13.08 -3.90 10.32
C LEU A 607 -14.58 -3.68 10.08
N VAL A 608 -14.94 -3.03 8.96
CA VAL A 608 -16.35 -2.85 8.55
C VAL A 608 -17.03 -4.20 8.30
N GLU A 609 -16.41 -5.12 7.57
CA GLU A 609 -16.96 -6.47 7.35
C GLU A 609 -17.09 -7.29 8.64
N LEU A 610 -16.14 -7.13 9.56
CA LEU A 610 -16.17 -7.81 10.85
C LEU A 610 -17.38 -7.42 11.69
N ALA A 611 -17.96 -6.23 11.47
CA ALA A 611 -19.17 -5.83 12.16
C ALA A 611 -20.31 -6.81 11.89
N ARG A 612 -20.54 -7.15 10.62
CA ARG A 612 -21.53 -8.15 10.23
C ARG A 612 -21.10 -9.56 10.64
N ALA A 613 -19.83 -9.94 10.41
CA ALA A 613 -19.35 -11.28 10.75
C ALA A 613 -19.35 -11.58 12.26
N SER A 614 -19.37 -10.55 13.10
CA SER A 614 -19.47 -10.68 14.57
C SER A 614 -20.89 -10.92 15.09
N ALA A 615 -21.92 -10.82 14.23
CA ALA A 615 -23.32 -10.98 14.62
C ALA A 615 -23.57 -12.30 15.37
N GLY A 616 -24.40 -12.23 16.42
CA GLY A 616 -24.71 -13.37 17.28
C GLY A 616 -23.65 -13.70 18.34
N ASP A 617 -22.56 -12.93 18.45
CA ASP A 617 -21.52 -13.10 19.46
C ASP A 617 -21.21 -11.77 20.16
N ALA A 618 -21.82 -11.58 21.33
CA ALA A 618 -21.72 -10.33 22.08
C ALA A 618 -20.29 -9.96 22.49
N ALA A 619 -19.39 -10.94 22.68
CA ALA A 619 -18.00 -10.65 22.99
C ALA A 619 -17.27 -10.12 21.75
N ALA A 620 -17.48 -10.75 20.59
CA ALA A 620 -16.92 -10.29 19.33
C ALA A 620 -17.45 -8.91 18.92
N GLN A 621 -18.76 -8.67 19.05
CA GLN A 621 -19.38 -7.37 18.77
C GLN A 621 -18.79 -6.25 19.62
N ARG A 622 -18.53 -6.49 20.92
CA ARG A 622 -17.84 -5.52 21.78
C ARG A 622 -16.44 -5.19 21.29
N THR A 623 -15.66 -6.20 20.88
CA THR A 623 -14.32 -5.99 20.34
C THR A 623 -14.35 -5.17 19.05
N VAL A 624 -15.24 -5.51 18.11
CA VAL A 624 -15.35 -4.78 16.83
C VAL A 624 -15.90 -3.37 17.03
N SER A 625 -16.87 -3.19 17.93
CA SER A 625 -17.40 -1.88 18.31
C SER A 625 -16.31 -0.95 18.84
N GLY A 626 -15.46 -1.45 19.75
CA GLY A 626 -14.30 -0.70 20.25
C GLY A 626 -13.30 -0.34 19.15
N ALA A 627 -13.00 -1.30 18.26
CA ALA A 627 -12.10 -1.09 17.13
C ALA A 627 -12.59 0.00 16.17
N LEU A 628 -13.88 -0.04 15.78
CA LEU A 628 -14.48 0.97 14.91
C LEU A 628 -14.47 2.36 15.55
N ALA A 629 -14.75 2.46 16.85
CA ALA A 629 -14.71 3.73 17.56
C ALA A 629 -13.28 4.28 17.71
N ASP A 630 -12.28 3.42 17.94
CA ASP A 630 -10.87 3.82 17.99
C ASP A 630 -10.39 4.37 16.64
N VAL A 631 -10.75 3.68 15.56
CA VAL A 631 -10.48 4.13 14.19
C VAL A 631 -11.21 5.44 13.88
N ALA A 632 -12.50 5.57 14.24
CA ALA A 632 -13.26 6.79 14.03
C ALA A 632 -12.66 8.01 14.73
N ARG A 633 -11.89 7.79 15.79
CA ARG A 633 -11.14 8.84 16.47
C ARG A 633 -9.84 9.21 15.75
N THR A 634 -9.16 8.23 15.18
CA THR A 634 -7.77 8.35 14.73
C THR A 634 -7.63 8.59 13.23
N ALA A 635 -8.50 7.98 12.43
CA ALA A 635 -8.58 8.08 10.96
C ALA A 635 -10.05 8.23 10.50
N PRO A 636 -10.74 9.31 10.92
CA PRO A 636 -12.16 9.47 10.62
C PRO A 636 -12.45 9.57 9.12
N ASP A 637 -11.69 10.37 8.36
CA ASP A 637 -11.91 10.55 6.93
C ASP A 637 -11.84 9.22 6.17
N GLU A 638 -10.87 8.37 6.50
CA GLU A 638 -10.66 7.09 5.81
C GLU A 638 -11.68 6.02 6.22
N LEU A 639 -12.16 6.07 7.47
CA LEU A 639 -13.30 5.25 7.87
C LEU A 639 -14.54 5.63 7.05
N LEU A 640 -14.79 6.91 6.80
CA LEU A 640 -15.92 7.36 5.98
C LEU A 640 -15.81 6.87 4.54
N ILE A 641 -14.62 6.92 3.94
CA ILE A 641 -14.34 6.35 2.61
C ILE A 641 -14.64 4.85 2.61
N SER A 642 -14.16 4.13 3.63
CA SER A 642 -14.36 2.67 3.75
C SER A 642 -15.83 2.30 3.93
N LEU A 643 -16.60 3.07 4.71
CA LEU A 643 -18.04 2.89 4.87
C LEU A 643 -18.79 3.13 3.55
N ARG A 644 -18.39 4.15 2.78
CA ARG A 644 -18.99 4.45 1.47
C ARG A 644 -18.77 3.31 0.46
N GLY A 645 -17.57 2.73 0.43
CA GLY A 645 -17.24 1.62 -0.46
C GLY A 645 -17.81 0.26 -0.02
N ALA A 646 -18.28 0.13 1.21
CA ALA A 646 -18.82 -1.12 1.76
C ALA A 646 -20.21 -1.49 1.18
N SER A 647 -20.54 -2.79 1.23
CA SER A 647 -21.90 -3.26 0.93
C SER A 647 -22.92 -2.65 1.88
N ALA A 648 -24.18 -2.51 1.45
CA ALA A 648 -25.22 -1.93 2.30
C ALA A 648 -25.38 -2.68 3.64
N ALA A 649 -25.24 -4.02 3.62
CA ALA A 649 -25.35 -4.85 4.81
C ALA A 649 -24.15 -4.72 5.77
N ASP A 650 -22.92 -4.66 5.24
CA ASP A 650 -21.72 -4.48 6.07
C ASP A 650 -21.69 -3.06 6.67
N ARG A 651 -22.07 -2.06 5.86
CA ARG A 651 -22.20 -0.67 6.30
C ARG A 651 -23.22 -0.55 7.43
N ASP A 652 -24.41 -1.10 7.27
CA ASP A 652 -25.46 -1.05 8.28
C ASP A 652 -25.02 -1.65 9.63
N ALA A 653 -24.41 -2.83 9.59
CA ALA A 653 -23.86 -3.49 10.78
C ALA A 653 -22.74 -2.65 11.43
N ALA A 654 -21.83 -2.10 10.62
CA ALA A 654 -20.73 -1.26 11.10
C ALA A 654 -21.22 0.04 11.74
N LEU A 655 -22.22 0.71 11.17
CA LEU A 655 -22.82 1.91 11.76
C LEU A 655 -23.48 1.63 13.11
N GLY A 656 -24.09 0.44 13.28
CA GLY A 656 -24.64 0.01 14.56
C GLY A 656 -23.57 -0.12 15.65
N LEU A 657 -22.50 -0.90 15.36
CA LEU A 657 -21.41 -1.10 16.31
C LEU A 657 -20.57 0.16 16.54
N LEU A 658 -20.41 1.02 15.53
CA LEU A 658 -19.73 2.31 15.66
C LEU A 658 -20.49 3.24 16.61
N ALA A 659 -21.81 3.38 16.43
CA ALA A 659 -22.64 4.20 17.31
C ALA A 659 -22.58 3.69 18.77
N GLN A 660 -22.63 2.37 18.97
CA GLN A 660 -22.45 1.75 20.29
C GLN A 660 -21.09 2.09 20.91
N GLY A 661 -20.01 1.98 20.13
CA GLY A 661 -18.64 2.22 20.62
C GLY A 661 -18.40 3.69 20.95
N MET A 662 -18.89 4.61 20.11
CA MET A 662 -18.82 6.05 20.36
C MET A 662 -19.66 6.47 21.57
N ALA A 663 -20.85 5.88 21.77
CA ALA A 663 -21.69 6.17 22.92
C ALA A 663 -21.00 5.80 24.25
N GLN A 664 -20.23 4.70 24.26
CA GLN A 664 -19.47 4.26 25.44
C GLN A 664 -18.28 5.17 25.78
N GLN A 665 -17.69 5.83 24.78
CA GLN A 665 -16.52 6.69 24.98
C GLN A 665 -16.87 8.09 25.54
N GLN A 666 -18.14 8.49 25.47
CA GLN A 666 -18.67 9.75 26.02
C GLN A 666 -17.91 11.02 25.58
N ASP A 667 -17.39 11.04 24.36
CA ASP A 667 -16.64 12.16 23.80
C ASP A 667 -17.57 13.11 23.02
N ALA A 668 -17.83 14.29 23.58
CA ALA A 668 -18.68 15.30 22.94
C ALA A 668 -18.00 15.96 21.72
N ASP A 669 -16.66 16.00 21.69
CA ASP A 669 -15.86 16.66 20.66
C ASP A 669 -15.22 15.65 19.69
N HIS A 670 -15.88 14.52 19.49
CA HIS A 670 -15.35 13.41 18.71
C HIS A 670 -14.98 13.82 17.27
N PRO A 671 -13.76 13.51 16.77
CA PRO A 671 -13.25 14.03 15.50
C PRO A 671 -13.95 13.48 14.26
N LEU A 672 -14.76 12.42 14.41
CA LEU A 672 -15.65 11.93 13.35
C LEU A 672 -16.64 13.02 12.89
N TRP A 673 -17.19 13.84 13.79
CA TRP A 673 -18.23 14.81 13.42
C TRP A 673 -17.74 15.90 12.47
N PRO A 674 -16.56 16.53 12.71
CA PRO A 674 -15.93 17.38 11.69
C PRO A 674 -15.75 16.70 10.33
N ALA A 675 -15.31 15.43 10.30
CA ALA A 675 -15.13 14.68 9.05
C ALA A 675 -16.47 14.43 8.32
N VAL A 676 -17.53 14.06 9.05
CA VAL A 676 -18.88 13.89 8.49
C VAL A 676 -19.38 15.20 7.88
N ARG A 677 -19.21 16.34 8.57
CA ARG A 677 -19.57 17.66 8.03
C ARG A 677 -18.81 18.02 6.75
N LYS A 678 -17.51 17.67 6.68
CA LYS A 678 -16.70 17.84 5.47
C LYS A 678 -17.24 17.02 4.30
N VAL A 679 -17.64 15.77 4.54
CA VAL A 679 -18.28 14.91 3.53
C VAL A 679 -19.63 15.49 3.07
N MET A 680 -20.45 16.00 4.00
CA MET A 680 -21.72 16.67 3.69
C MET A 680 -21.53 17.93 2.82
N ALA A 681 -20.41 18.62 2.96
CA ALA A 681 -20.04 19.82 2.21
C ALA A 681 -19.32 19.52 0.87
N SER A 682 -19.20 18.24 0.49
CA SER A 682 -18.60 17.84 -0.78
C SER A 682 -19.32 18.50 -1.97
N THR A 683 -18.54 18.87 -2.99
CA THR A 683 -19.08 19.33 -4.29
C THR A 683 -19.71 18.21 -5.10
N ASP A 684 -19.39 16.95 -4.79
CA ASP A 684 -20.04 15.77 -5.37
C ASP A 684 -21.37 15.49 -4.65
N ALA A 685 -22.46 15.51 -5.41
CA ALA A 685 -23.82 15.36 -4.89
C ALA A 685 -24.07 13.99 -4.22
N ALA A 686 -23.49 12.91 -4.74
CA ALA A 686 -23.63 11.57 -4.17
C ALA A 686 -22.86 11.45 -2.86
N VAL A 687 -21.66 12.03 -2.81
CA VAL A 687 -20.84 12.09 -1.58
C VAL A 687 -21.52 12.94 -0.51
N ALA A 688 -22.07 14.09 -0.88
CA ALA A 688 -22.81 14.95 0.03
C ALA A 688 -24.08 14.28 0.57
N ALA A 689 -24.81 13.53 -0.27
CA ALA A 689 -25.98 12.76 0.13
C ALA A 689 -25.62 11.66 1.14
N PHE A 690 -24.55 10.90 0.86
CA PHE A 690 -24.02 9.91 1.79
C PHE A 690 -23.66 10.53 3.14
N GLY A 691 -23.00 11.69 3.16
CA GLY A 691 -22.69 12.41 4.40
C GLY A 691 -23.92 12.75 5.24
N ARG A 692 -25.01 13.19 4.60
CA ARG A 692 -26.28 13.52 5.31
C ARG A 692 -26.96 12.28 5.88
N GLU A 693 -27.01 11.19 5.12
CA GLU A 693 -27.57 9.91 5.57
C GLU A 693 -26.80 9.36 6.78
N LEU A 694 -25.47 9.45 6.70
CA LEU A 694 -24.57 9.01 7.76
C LEU A 694 -24.77 9.80 9.06
N ASP A 695 -24.82 11.13 8.97
CA ASP A 695 -25.06 12.02 10.11
C ASP A 695 -26.38 11.68 10.82
N ALA A 696 -27.46 11.55 10.07
CA ALA A 696 -28.78 11.21 10.60
C ALA A 696 -28.77 9.82 11.28
N THR A 697 -28.20 8.82 10.61
CA THR A 697 -28.17 7.43 11.10
C THR A 697 -27.34 7.30 12.38
N LEU A 698 -26.13 7.87 12.41
CA LEU A 698 -25.27 7.81 13.60
C LEU A 698 -25.89 8.58 14.77
N SER A 699 -26.42 9.78 14.52
CA SER A 699 -27.08 10.58 15.56
C SER A 699 -28.26 9.85 16.19
N GLN A 700 -29.12 9.25 15.36
CA GLN A 700 -30.27 8.45 15.83
C GLN A 700 -29.82 7.25 16.67
N ARG A 701 -28.85 6.46 16.18
CA ARG A 701 -28.38 5.25 16.88
C ARG A 701 -27.66 5.59 18.18
N MET A 702 -26.83 6.63 18.19
CA MET A 702 -26.17 7.09 19.42
C MET A 702 -27.17 7.61 20.46
N ALA A 703 -28.23 8.28 20.04
CA ALA A 703 -29.31 8.69 20.94
C ALA A 703 -30.03 7.48 21.55
N ALA A 704 -30.29 6.43 20.74
CA ALA A 704 -30.89 5.19 21.22
C ALA A 704 -30.01 4.46 22.24
N GLU A 705 -28.69 4.43 22.04
CA GLU A 705 -27.74 3.83 23.00
C GLU A 705 -27.64 4.61 24.32
N LYS A 706 -27.87 5.93 24.30
CA LYS A 706 -27.88 6.79 25.49
C LYS A 706 -29.24 6.78 26.22
N ALA A 707 -30.30 6.27 25.60
CA ALA A 707 -31.62 6.23 26.22
C ALA A 707 -31.64 5.24 27.39
N PRO A 708 -32.27 5.59 28.54
CA PRO A 708 -32.38 4.66 29.66
C PRO A 708 -33.14 3.41 29.22
N ARG A 709 -32.52 2.23 29.36
CA ARG A 709 -33.20 0.95 29.08
C ARG A 709 -34.35 0.79 30.08
N VAL A 710 -35.58 0.91 29.60
CA VAL A 710 -36.78 0.55 30.37
C VAL A 710 -36.69 -0.95 30.64
N VAL A 711 -36.36 -1.32 31.88
CA VAL A 711 -36.49 -2.70 32.34
C VAL A 711 -37.99 -3.01 32.35
N GLN A 712 -38.48 -3.71 31.34
CA GLN A 712 -39.80 -4.35 31.44
C GLN A 712 -39.68 -5.47 32.48
N ALA A 713 -40.14 -5.18 33.69
CA ALA A 713 -40.40 -6.20 34.70
C ALA A 713 -41.38 -7.21 34.08
N ALA A 714 -40.94 -8.46 33.94
CA ALA A 714 -41.80 -9.57 33.57
C ALA A 714 -42.99 -9.60 34.53
N GLY A 715 -44.19 -9.48 33.98
CA GLY A 715 -45.44 -9.52 34.74
C GLY A 715 -45.54 -10.80 35.55
N SER A 716 -45.73 -10.63 36.86
CA SER A 716 -46.10 -11.71 37.77
C SER A 716 -47.51 -12.20 37.41
N THR A 717 -47.62 -13.27 36.62
CA THR A 717 -48.84 -14.07 36.58
C THR A 717 -48.89 -14.93 37.85
N VAL A 718 -49.77 -14.55 38.77
CA VAL A 718 -50.13 -15.32 39.96
C VAL A 718 -50.80 -16.64 39.51
N PRO A 719 -50.30 -17.82 39.91
CA PRO A 719 -51.05 -19.07 39.77
C PRO A 719 -52.01 -19.26 40.97
N PRO A 720 -53.17 -19.91 40.78
CA PRO A 720 -54.13 -20.14 41.84
C PRO A 720 -53.63 -21.16 42.87
N ALA A 721 -54.09 -20.99 44.10
CA ALA A 721 -53.67 -21.70 45.30
C ALA A 721 -53.88 -23.22 45.23
N THR A 722 -52.83 -23.98 45.52
CA THR A 722 -52.90 -25.38 45.93
C THR A 722 -52.43 -25.52 47.37
N THR A 723 -53.33 -26.07 48.18
CA THR A 723 -53.22 -26.41 49.60
C THR A 723 -52.02 -27.31 49.93
N GLN A 724 -51.20 -26.90 50.92
CA GLN A 724 -50.20 -27.75 51.58
C GLN A 724 -50.85 -28.66 52.63
N PRO A 725 -50.32 -29.88 52.85
CA PRO A 725 -50.38 -30.53 54.15
C PRO A 725 -49.04 -30.48 54.91
N ALA A 726 -49.21 -30.27 56.21
CA ALA A 726 -48.30 -30.11 57.35
C ALA A 726 -46.91 -30.79 57.36
N VAL A 727 -45.95 -30.03 57.91
CA VAL A 727 -44.61 -30.45 58.37
C VAL A 727 -44.68 -30.94 59.83
N ALA A 728 -44.05 -32.08 60.12
CA ALA A 728 -43.72 -32.51 61.48
C ALA A 728 -42.28 -32.06 61.86
N PRO A 729 -42.02 -31.65 63.11
CA PRO A 729 -40.74 -31.03 63.50
C PRO A 729 -39.66 -32.06 63.87
N ALA A 730 -38.40 -31.74 63.53
CA ALA A 730 -37.21 -32.46 63.98
C ALA A 730 -36.75 -31.97 65.37
N PRO A 731 -36.22 -32.85 66.24
CA PRO A 731 -35.62 -32.46 67.51
C PRO A 731 -34.12 -32.17 67.38
N THR A 732 -33.64 -31.39 68.34
CA THR A 732 -32.33 -30.73 68.46
C THR A 732 -31.18 -31.65 68.91
N ASP A 733 -30.05 -31.44 68.24
CA ASP A 733 -28.65 -31.32 68.73
C ASP A 733 -27.86 -32.47 69.41
N ARG A 734 -26.70 -32.71 68.76
CA ARG A 734 -25.33 -33.03 69.27
C ARG A 734 -24.92 -34.49 69.54
N PRO A 735 -23.59 -34.79 69.57
CA PRO A 735 -22.48 -34.31 68.72
C PRO A 735 -21.46 -35.43 68.34
N GLY A 736 -20.49 -35.11 67.45
CA GLY A 736 -19.14 -35.71 67.49
C GLY A 736 -18.65 -36.36 66.20
N GLY A 737 -17.47 -35.94 65.73
CA GLY A 737 -16.69 -36.58 64.66
C GLY A 737 -16.18 -35.60 63.61
#